data_AF-A0A2V9L1K0-F1
#
_entry.id   AF-A0A2V9L1K0-F1
#
_cell.length_a   1.000
_cell.length_b   1.000
_cell.length_c   1.000
_cell.angle_alpha   90.00
_cell.angle_beta   90.00
_cell.angle_gamma   90.00
#
_symmetry.space_group_name_H-M   'P 1'
#
loop_
_entity.id
_entity.type
_entity.pdbx_description
1 polymer ?
#
loop_
_entity_poly.entity_id
_entity_poly.type
_entity_poly.pdbx_seq_one_letter_code
_entity_poly.pdbx_strand_id
1 'polypeptide(L)'
;MVLVERCLGLRPRWLPRSVHRQGPDRRDLSSFFWRQVVAATPLEPVSSPNYERGWNALNELIRSDGTWAGYQRNNFYVNNHDGTFSDVSGAVGLDFIEDSRAFALADFDRDGRLEVVLKNRSAPQLRVLRNALRELGASIAFRLRGHKSNRDAVGSAITVDTGKLRQVKFLQAGSGFLSQHTKEVFFGLGESAGPVRATIRWPNGLLQHFERLPPGHRIWIEEGSDQFRAEPYASSPAHEDQEAAKTAALPVAAPSASQTWLLAPVAAPDFSLADVAGRVHTLAGFRGRPLLLSFWATWSPLSEQQLRLFQKRRATGAIGGLEIVAVNVNGSGEANQARNFARENGLRFPVLLASENTAGVYNILYRYLFDRRRDLGLPVSFLIDERGSIVKVYQGLADPEGVEDDSRHVPATAAERVKNGLPFPGTWFGGGFHRNQFTYALAFLERGYLDQALAFCRLALESDPENAEAYYLLGSVYLKKQMPKEAHDNFERALKLRPSHPDTWPDAWNNLGMLAAEKGDDEEAIKNLKEAIRQSPHHVIALQNLGNVYRRARRWAEAQAALEMALRADPDDAEANYSLGMVFAQQDSTERAYTYFERALQLRPDYPEALNNLGVLYLRTRRPADAIETFEKCNRVAPGFDQAYLNLAKVYAAQGETEKARAVLHRLLEQHPDHAQAQKALAELGR
;
A
#
# COMPACT_ATOMS: atom_id res chain seq x y z
N MET A 1 -4.75 -12.23 9.55
CA MET A 1 -5.32 -12.32 8.19
C MET A 1 -6.82 -12.56 8.18
N VAL A 2 -7.37 -13.55 8.91
CA VAL A 2 -8.82 -13.84 8.95
C VAL A 2 -9.66 -12.83 9.75
N LEU A 3 -9.02 -11.95 10.52
CA LEU A 3 -9.65 -11.11 11.55
C LEU A 3 -10.27 -9.80 11.04
N VAL A 4 -9.89 -9.33 9.85
CA VAL A 4 -10.41 -8.09 9.25
C VAL A 4 -11.46 -8.37 8.17
N GLU A 5 -11.44 -9.55 7.55
CA GLU A 5 -12.40 -9.91 6.51
C GLU A 5 -13.77 -10.33 7.04
N ARG A 6 -13.86 -10.90 8.26
CA ARG A 6 -15.14 -11.36 8.83
C ARG A 6 -15.95 -10.31 9.58
N CYS A 7 -15.29 -9.30 10.18
CA CYS A 7 -15.97 -8.31 11.04
C CYS A 7 -16.09 -6.93 10.42
N LEU A 8 -15.36 -6.61 9.34
CA LEU A 8 -15.32 -5.23 8.85
C LEU A 8 -15.89 -5.05 7.45
N GLY A 9 -16.13 -6.07 6.63
CA GLY A 9 -16.80 -5.88 5.32
C GLY A 9 -16.18 -4.82 4.38
N LEU A 10 -14.96 -4.34 4.64
CA LEU A 10 -14.38 -3.15 4.03
C LEU A 10 -13.39 -3.56 2.92
N ARG A 11 -13.89 -3.66 1.69
CA ARG A 11 -13.08 -3.87 0.48
C ARG A 11 -12.62 -2.52 -0.11
N PRO A 12 -11.32 -2.25 -0.30
CA PRO A 12 -10.90 -1.16 -1.17
C PRO A 12 -11.31 -1.43 -2.63
N ARG A 13 -11.92 -0.43 -3.30
CA ARG A 13 -12.41 -0.53 -4.70
C ARG A 13 -11.32 -0.82 -5.75
N TRP A 14 -10.04 -0.63 -5.42
CA TRP A 14 -8.90 -0.75 -6.35
C TRP A 14 -8.21 -2.11 -6.36
N LEU A 15 -8.58 -3.04 -5.47
CA LEU A 15 -8.04 -4.40 -5.48
C LEU A 15 -8.94 -5.28 -6.38
N PRO A 16 -8.40 -5.89 -7.46
CA PRO A 16 -9.18 -6.81 -8.28
C PRO A 16 -9.77 -7.92 -7.41
N ARG A 17 -11.00 -8.36 -7.72
CA ARG A 17 -11.71 -9.45 -7.01
C ARG A 17 -10.88 -10.74 -6.88
N SER A 18 -9.82 -10.91 -7.66
CA SER A 18 -8.92 -12.07 -7.68
C SER A 18 -7.86 -12.09 -6.57
N VAL A 19 -7.55 -10.97 -5.88
CA VAL A 19 -6.41 -10.93 -4.95
C VAL A 19 -6.75 -11.47 -3.54
N HIS A 20 -8.04 -11.55 -3.18
CA HIS A 20 -8.49 -11.96 -1.84
C HIS A 20 -9.53 -13.09 -1.81
N ARG A 21 -9.74 -13.84 -2.90
CA ARG A 21 -10.50 -15.09 -2.81
C ARG A 21 -9.57 -16.21 -2.34
N GLN A 22 -9.63 -16.50 -1.04
CA GLN A 22 -8.72 -17.41 -0.34
C GLN A 22 -7.30 -16.81 -0.28
N GLY A 23 -6.53 -17.07 0.78
CA GLY A 23 -5.14 -16.57 0.87
C GLY A 23 -4.46 -16.83 -0.47
N PRO A 24 -3.79 -15.84 -1.09
CA PRO A 24 -3.52 -15.85 -2.52
C PRO A 24 -2.87 -17.18 -2.90
N ASP A 25 -3.44 -17.89 -3.89
CA ASP A 25 -2.77 -19.07 -4.46
C ASP A 25 -1.35 -18.61 -4.81
N ARG A 26 -0.37 -19.23 -4.16
CA ARG A 26 1.05 -18.85 -4.24
C ARG A 26 1.53 -18.80 -5.70
N ARG A 27 0.87 -19.54 -6.61
CA ARG A 27 1.16 -19.54 -8.05
C ARG A 27 0.66 -18.30 -8.78
N ASP A 28 -0.42 -17.68 -8.32
CA ASP A 28 -1.02 -16.51 -8.97
C ASP A 28 -0.14 -15.25 -8.78
N LEU A 29 0.46 -15.09 -7.59
CA LEU A 29 1.32 -13.93 -7.27
C LEU A 29 2.65 -13.90 -8.03
N SER A 30 3.23 -15.05 -8.35
CA SER A 30 4.53 -15.14 -9.05
C SER A 30 4.52 -14.58 -10.47
N SER A 31 3.34 -14.50 -11.10
CA SER A 31 3.13 -13.90 -12.42
C SER A 31 2.44 -12.53 -12.37
N PHE A 32 2.16 -12.01 -11.17
CA PHE A 32 1.37 -10.79 -11.00
C PHE A 32 1.99 -9.60 -11.73
N PHE A 33 3.31 -9.39 -11.59
CA PHE A 33 4.02 -8.32 -12.32
C PHE A 33 3.77 -8.39 -13.83
N TRP A 34 3.96 -9.57 -14.41
CA TRP A 34 3.82 -9.77 -15.84
C TRP A 34 2.38 -9.56 -16.31
N ARG A 35 1.40 -10.06 -15.55
CA ARG A 35 -0.02 -9.98 -15.93
C ARG A 35 -0.68 -8.63 -15.64
N GLN A 36 -0.24 -7.92 -14.60
CA GLN A 36 -0.94 -6.71 -14.12
C GLN A 36 -0.16 -5.43 -14.40
N VAL A 37 1.17 -5.51 -14.52
CA VAL A 37 2.01 -4.36 -14.87
C VAL A 37 2.43 -4.44 -16.32
N VAL A 38 3.18 -5.48 -16.70
CA VAL A 38 3.78 -5.57 -18.05
C VAL A 38 2.71 -5.68 -19.14
N ALA A 39 1.69 -6.51 -18.95
CA ALA A 39 0.58 -6.64 -19.91
C ALA A 39 -0.26 -5.36 -20.04
N ALA A 40 -0.21 -4.46 -19.06
CA ALA A 40 -0.92 -3.18 -19.07
C ALA A 40 -0.04 -2.00 -19.51
N THR A 41 1.27 -2.23 -19.74
CA THR A 41 2.21 -1.19 -20.17
C THR A 41 1.80 -0.64 -21.53
N PRO A 42 1.56 0.68 -21.66
CA PRO A 42 1.28 1.27 -22.95
C PRO A 42 2.52 1.19 -23.85
N LEU A 43 2.32 0.98 -25.15
CA LEU A 43 3.41 0.94 -26.14
C LEU A 43 4.06 2.32 -26.34
N GLU A 44 3.30 3.37 -26.05
CA GLU A 44 3.73 4.76 -26.08
C GLU A 44 3.83 5.31 -24.65
N PRO A 45 4.66 6.35 -24.40
CA PRO A 45 4.85 6.93 -23.06
C PRO A 45 3.68 7.86 -22.68
N VAL A 46 2.48 7.30 -22.64
CA VAL A 46 1.23 7.98 -22.25
C VAL A 46 0.72 7.44 -20.91
N SER A 47 -0.06 8.24 -20.17
CA SER A 47 -0.72 7.74 -18.95
C SER A 47 -1.65 6.58 -19.29
N SER A 48 -1.66 5.56 -18.43
CA SER A 48 -2.49 4.37 -18.57
C SER A 48 -3.05 4.00 -17.18
N PRO A 49 -4.36 4.18 -16.95
CA PRO A 49 -4.98 3.85 -15.67
C PRO A 49 -4.79 2.37 -15.28
N ASN A 50 -4.77 1.46 -16.27
CA ASN A 50 -4.53 0.04 -16.02
C ASN A 50 -3.10 -0.23 -15.54
N TYR A 51 -2.12 0.41 -16.17
CA TYR A 51 -0.71 0.30 -15.79
C TYR A 51 -0.47 0.84 -14.37
N GLU A 52 -1.00 2.02 -14.07
CA GLU A 52 -0.90 2.66 -12.76
C GLU A 52 -1.59 1.84 -11.66
N ARG A 53 -2.78 1.29 -11.93
CA ARG A 53 -3.45 0.33 -11.05
C ARG A 53 -2.60 -0.91 -10.79
N GLY A 54 -1.94 -1.45 -11.81
CA GLY A 54 -1.02 -2.58 -11.69
C GLY A 54 0.12 -2.29 -10.73
N TRP A 55 0.77 -1.13 -10.87
CA TRP A 55 1.83 -0.69 -9.96
C TRP A 55 1.34 -0.42 -8.54
N ASN A 56 0.17 0.23 -8.39
CA ASN A 56 -0.42 0.48 -7.09
C ASN A 56 -0.73 -0.84 -6.37
N ALA A 57 -1.34 -1.80 -7.06
CA ALA A 57 -1.65 -3.11 -6.49
C ALA A 57 -0.37 -3.88 -6.10
N LEU A 58 0.67 -3.83 -6.93
CA LEU A 58 1.96 -4.43 -6.63
C LEU A 58 2.63 -3.77 -5.40
N ASN A 59 2.60 -2.45 -5.32
CA ASN A 59 3.16 -1.72 -4.18
C ASN A 59 2.41 -2.04 -2.89
N GLU A 60 1.07 -2.13 -2.94
CA GLU A 60 0.28 -2.57 -1.79
C GLU A 60 0.55 -4.02 -1.39
N LEU A 61 0.75 -4.91 -2.38
CA LEU A 61 1.18 -6.29 -2.13
C LEU A 61 2.50 -6.30 -1.35
N ILE A 62 3.51 -5.55 -1.81
CA ILE A 62 4.83 -5.47 -1.16
C ILE A 62 4.71 -4.90 0.26
N ARG A 63 3.96 -3.81 0.45
CA ARG A 63 3.75 -3.18 1.76
C ARG A 63 2.98 -4.05 2.73
N SER A 64 2.17 -4.98 2.24
CA SER A 64 1.35 -5.91 3.02
C SER A 64 2.03 -7.27 3.25
N ASP A 65 3.37 -7.31 3.19
CA ASP A 65 4.21 -8.53 3.29
C ASP A 65 3.98 -9.59 2.20
N GLY A 66 3.30 -9.24 1.10
CA GLY A 66 3.20 -10.10 -0.07
C GLY A 66 4.54 -10.25 -0.79
N THR A 67 4.74 -11.42 -1.40
CA THR A 67 5.86 -11.68 -2.30
C THR A 67 5.36 -12.07 -3.70
N TRP A 68 5.97 -11.45 -4.70
CA TRP A 68 5.76 -11.65 -6.12
C TRP A 68 6.84 -12.52 -6.79
N ALA A 69 7.88 -12.92 -6.05
CA ALA A 69 9.00 -13.73 -6.55
C ALA A 69 9.62 -14.66 -5.49
N GLY A 70 9.05 -14.75 -4.29
CA GLY A 70 9.74 -15.30 -3.12
C GLY A 70 9.88 -16.82 -3.03
N TYR A 71 9.56 -17.53 -4.12
CA TYR A 71 9.76 -18.97 -4.25
C TYR A 71 10.53 -19.33 -5.54
N GLN A 72 11.21 -18.35 -6.14
CA GLN A 72 12.13 -18.61 -7.22
C GLN A 72 13.43 -19.18 -6.66
N ARG A 73 14.05 -20.07 -7.44
CA ARG A 73 15.36 -20.63 -7.11
C ARG A 73 16.42 -19.57 -7.38
N ASN A 74 17.33 -19.37 -6.44
CA ASN A 74 18.55 -18.62 -6.72
C ASN A 74 19.31 -19.30 -7.87
N ASN A 75 19.75 -18.52 -8.85
CA ASN A 75 20.52 -19.02 -9.98
C ASN A 75 21.92 -18.41 -9.97
N PHE A 76 22.93 -19.26 -10.17
CA PHE A 76 24.33 -18.90 -10.25
C PHE A 76 24.93 -19.46 -11.55
N TYR A 77 25.36 -18.54 -12.41
CA TYR A 77 25.89 -18.86 -13.73
C TYR A 77 27.38 -18.60 -13.79
N VAL A 78 28.14 -19.58 -14.26
CA VAL A 78 29.57 -19.41 -14.58
C VAL A 78 29.68 -18.92 -16.01
N ASN A 79 30.46 -17.87 -16.23
CA ASN A 79 30.83 -17.40 -17.57
C ASN A 79 31.87 -18.36 -18.16
N ASN A 80 31.57 -18.97 -19.30
CA ASN A 80 32.46 -19.93 -19.97
C ASN A 80 33.57 -19.24 -20.80
N HIS A 81 33.58 -17.89 -20.83
CA HIS A 81 34.52 -17.04 -21.59
C HIS A 81 34.41 -17.15 -23.12
N ASP A 82 33.32 -17.73 -23.62
CA ASP A 82 33.01 -17.87 -25.05
C ASP A 82 31.68 -17.19 -25.42
N GLY A 83 31.13 -16.36 -24.52
CA GLY A 83 29.82 -15.73 -24.67
C GLY A 83 28.66 -16.58 -24.15
N THR A 84 28.92 -17.79 -23.65
CA THR A 84 27.92 -18.67 -23.03
C THR A 84 28.08 -18.74 -21.51
N PHE A 85 27.04 -19.24 -20.85
CA PHE A 85 26.98 -19.38 -19.40
C PHE A 85 26.47 -20.77 -19.02
N SER A 86 27.09 -21.37 -18.00
CA SER A 86 26.67 -22.65 -17.43
C SER A 86 25.93 -22.42 -16.11
N ASP A 87 24.71 -22.95 -15.98
CA ASP A 87 24.02 -23.00 -14.68
C ASP A 87 24.72 -24.00 -13.77
N VAL A 88 25.36 -23.50 -12.71
CA VAL A 88 26.03 -24.35 -11.71
C VAL A 88 25.36 -24.27 -10.35
N SER A 89 24.18 -23.65 -10.25
CA SER A 89 23.51 -23.29 -8.98
C SER A 89 23.47 -24.44 -7.99
N GLY A 90 23.03 -25.63 -8.44
CA GLY A 90 22.95 -26.82 -7.58
C GLY A 90 24.31 -27.42 -7.27
N ALA A 91 25.27 -27.37 -8.22
CA ALA A 91 26.61 -27.91 -8.02
C ALA A 91 27.40 -27.13 -6.95
N VAL A 92 27.16 -25.82 -6.84
CA VAL A 92 27.80 -24.95 -5.83
C VAL A 92 26.93 -24.75 -4.57
N GLY A 93 25.77 -25.41 -4.49
CA GLY A 93 24.86 -25.33 -3.34
C GLY A 93 24.25 -23.93 -3.12
N LEU A 94 24.05 -23.17 -4.19
CA LEU A 94 23.46 -21.82 -4.16
C LEU A 94 22.01 -21.78 -4.62
N ASP A 95 21.38 -22.91 -4.89
CA ASP A 95 20.05 -23.02 -5.48
C ASP A 95 18.90 -22.99 -4.46
N PHE A 96 19.02 -22.12 -3.45
CA PHE A 96 18.02 -21.93 -2.41
C PHE A 96 16.69 -21.43 -2.99
N ILE A 97 15.58 -21.93 -2.45
CA ILE A 97 14.22 -21.42 -2.72
C ILE A 97 13.95 -20.26 -1.74
N GLU A 98 14.57 -19.12 -1.99
CA GLU A 98 14.54 -17.94 -1.12
C GLU A 98 14.38 -16.64 -1.92
N ASP A 99 13.70 -15.63 -1.33
CA ASP A 99 13.54 -14.29 -1.92
C ASP A 99 14.80 -13.44 -1.66
N SER A 100 15.91 -13.78 -2.31
CA SER A 100 17.20 -13.09 -2.15
C SER A 100 17.17 -11.75 -2.90
N ARG A 101 17.35 -10.63 -2.19
CA ARG A 101 17.26 -9.29 -2.80
C ARG A 101 18.61 -8.68 -3.15
N ALA A 102 19.64 -9.07 -2.42
CA ALA A 102 21.00 -8.56 -2.59
C ALA A 102 22.00 -9.60 -2.10
N PHE A 103 23.23 -9.55 -2.61
CA PHE A 103 24.33 -10.34 -2.07
C PHE A 103 25.62 -9.55 -2.01
N ALA A 104 26.49 -9.92 -1.08
CA ALA A 104 27.82 -9.36 -0.97
C ALA A 104 28.88 -10.45 -0.87
N LEU A 105 30.02 -10.24 -1.54
CA LEU A 105 31.23 -11.04 -1.35
C LEU A 105 32.15 -10.33 -0.37
N ALA A 106 32.61 -11.02 0.67
CA ALA A 106 33.58 -10.51 1.61
C ALA A 106 34.30 -11.66 2.33
N ASP A 107 35.52 -11.40 2.78
CA ASP A 107 36.35 -12.31 3.56
C ASP A 107 36.18 -11.96 5.05
N PHE A 108 35.25 -12.65 5.73
CA PHE A 108 34.88 -12.30 7.12
C PHE A 108 35.79 -12.93 8.16
N ASP A 109 36.26 -14.15 7.92
CA ASP A 109 37.16 -14.87 8.83
C ASP A 109 38.65 -14.58 8.55
N ARG A 110 38.93 -13.79 7.50
CA ARG A 110 40.26 -13.30 7.10
C ARG A 110 41.16 -14.41 6.59
N ASP A 111 40.61 -15.51 6.10
CA ASP A 111 41.37 -16.64 5.58
C ASP A 111 41.75 -16.50 4.10
N GLY A 112 41.42 -15.35 3.49
CA GLY A 112 41.73 -15.03 2.09
C GLY A 112 40.72 -15.60 1.09
N ARG A 113 39.59 -16.12 1.57
CA ARG A 113 38.48 -16.64 0.77
C ARG A 113 37.29 -15.72 0.89
N LEU A 114 36.48 -15.65 -0.17
CA LEU A 114 35.27 -14.83 -0.17
C LEU A 114 34.07 -15.68 0.23
N GLU A 115 33.40 -15.28 1.31
CA GLU A 115 32.06 -15.73 1.67
C GLU A 115 31.03 -15.09 0.73
N VAL A 116 29.88 -15.77 0.60
CA VAL A 116 28.67 -15.18 0.00
C VAL A 116 27.70 -14.82 1.11
N VAL A 117 27.36 -13.54 1.23
CA VAL A 117 26.30 -13.06 2.12
C VAL A 117 25.07 -12.78 1.31
N LEU A 118 23.96 -13.45 1.60
CA LEU A 118 22.65 -13.22 1.01
C LEU A 118 21.76 -12.44 1.98
N LYS A 119 21.15 -11.37 1.50
CA LYS A 119 20.09 -10.63 2.20
C LYS A 119 18.74 -11.02 1.61
N ASN A 120 17.93 -11.70 2.42
CA ASN A 120 16.63 -12.21 1.99
C ASN A 120 15.48 -11.34 2.50
N ARG A 121 14.39 -11.29 1.73
CA ARG A 121 13.10 -10.79 2.21
C ARG A 121 12.38 -11.85 3.06
N SER A 122 12.52 -13.12 2.70
CA SER A 122 12.06 -14.28 3.47
C SER A 122 13.01 -14.60 4.63
N ALA A 123 12.55 -15.40 5.60
CA ALA A 123 13.43 -15.95 6.63
C ALA A 123 14.21 -17.15 6.08
N PRO A 124 15.49 -17.34 6.47
CA PRO A 124 16.30 -16.43 7.28
C PRO A 124 16.65 -15.15 6.50
N GLN A 125 16.57 -13.99 7.17
CA GLN A 125 16.79 -12.68 6.53
C GLN A 125 18.25 -12.41 6.13
N LEU A 126 19.19 -13.10 6.75
CA LEU A 126 20.62 -13.03 6.46
C LEU A 126 21.13 -14.46 6.41
N ARG A 127 21.80 -14.81 5.32
CA ARG A 127 22.46 -16.10 5.15
C ARG A 127 23.90 -15.84 4.76
N VAL A 128 24.83 -16.38 5.54
CA VAL A 128 26.27 -16.27 5.28
C VAL A 128 26.77 -17.65 4.90
N LEU A 129 27.35 -17.76 3.71
CA LEU A 129 27.82 -19.00 3.11
C LEU A 129 29.34 -18.94 3.08
N ARG A 130 29.97 -19.80 3.87
CA ARG A 130 31.43 -19.94 3.91
C ARG A 130 31.92 -20.72 2.71
N ASN A 131 33.03 -20.27 2.13
CA ASN A 131 33.67 -20.99 1.04
C ASN A 131 34.47 -22.20 1.58
N ALA A 132 33.95 -23.41 1.34
CA ALA A 132 34.51 -24.65 1.84
C ALA A 132 35.36 -25.43 0.81
N LEU A 133 35.78 -24.81 -0.30
CA LEU A 133 36.63 -25.47 -1.29
C LEU A 133 37.97 -25.90 -0.66
N ARG A 134 38.41 -27.14 -0.86
CA ARG A 134 39.66 -27.62 -0.24
C ARG A 134 40.90 -26.99 -0.87
N GLU A 135 40.92 -26.92 -2.19
CA GLU A 135 42.05 -26.43 -2.99
C GLU A 135 41.63 -25.18 -3.76
N LEU A 136 42.05 -24.00 -3.30
CA LEU A 136 41.76 -22.72 -3.97
C LEU A 136 42.98 -22.14 -4.73
N GLY A 137 44.17 -22.71 -4.49
CA GLY A 137 45.44 -22.14 -4.97
C GLY A 137 45.89 -20.91 -4.16
N ALA A 138 47.07 -20.38 -4.49
CA ALA A 138 47.60 -19.18 -3.84
C ALA A 138 46.80 -17.93 -4.26
N SER A 139 46.53 -17.03 -3.32
CA SER A 139 45.85 -15.76 -3.58
C SER A 139 46.53 -14.59 -2.88
N ILE A 140 46.20 -13.36 -3.29
CA ILE A 140 46.63 -12.13 -2.64
C ILE A 140 45.49 -11.11 -2.68
N ALA A 141 45.32 -10.34 -1.62
CA ALA A 141 44.28 -9.32 -1.52
C ALA A 141 44.88 -7.93 -1.33
N PHE A 142 44.28 -6.90 -1.91
CA PHE A 142 44.73 -5.52 -1.76
C PHE A 142 43.68 -4.68 -1.06
N ARG A 143 44.11 -3.92 -0.05
CA ARG A 143 43.33 -2.89 0.63
C ARG A 143 44.01 -1.54 0.43
N LEU A 144 43.31 -0.63 -0.22
CA LEU A 144 43.85 0.67 -0.58
C LEU A 144 43.26 1.78 0.29
N ARG A 145 44.07 2.81 0.54
CA ARG A 145 43.66 4.05 1.21
C ARG A 145 44.11 5.25 0.39
N GLY A 146 43.15 6.04 -0.08
CA GLY A 146 43.40 7.31 -0.77
C GLY A 146 43.60 8.46 0.22
N HIS A 147 44.46 9.41 -0.15
CA HIS A 147 44.76 10.65 0.57
C HIS A 147 44.57 11.89 -0.31
N LYS A 148 45.02 11.83 -1.56
CA LYS A 148 44.79 12.86 -2.60
C LYS A 148 43.59 12.51 -3.47
N SER A 149 43.44 11.23 -3.80
CA SER A 149 42.24 10.65 -4.38
C SER A 149 41.15 10.49 -3.31
N ASN A 150 39.96 10.03 -3.69
CA ASN A 150 38.91 9.73 -2.70
C ASN A 150 39.43 8.73 -1.65
N ARG A 151 38.99 8.92 -0.39
CA ARG A 151 39.47 8.17 0.79
C ARG A 151 39.48 6.64 0.59
N ASP A 152 38.47 6.13 -0.10
CA ASP A 152 38.26 4.70 -0.30
C ASP A 152 38.94 4.16 -1.57
N ALA A 153 39.73 4.99 -2.27
CA ALA A 153 40.46 4.66 -3.49
C ALA A 153 39.60 4.07 -4.62
N VAL A 154 38.30 4.37 -4.62
CA VAL A 154 37.36 3.91 -5.65
C VAL A 154 37.79 4.46 -7.01
N GLY A 155 37.89 3.59 -7.99
CA GLY A 155 38.42 3.88 -9.33
C GLY A 155 39.89 3.45 -9.53
N SER A 156 40.61 3.03 -8.49
CA SER A 156 41.96 2.51 -8.64
C SER A 156 41.98 1.23 -9.50
N ALA A 157 42.93 1.15 -10.42
CA ALA A 157 43.23 -0.07 -11.16
C ALA A 157 44.46 -0.75 -10.56
N ILE A 158 44.33 -2.03 -10.22
CA ILE A 158 45.42 -2.85 -9.67
C ILE A 158 45.78 -3.88 -10.73
N THR A 159 46.99 -3.80 -11.24
CA THR A 159 47.58 -4.79 -12.15
C THR A 159 48.49 -5.70 -11.34
N VAL A 160 48.20 -6.99 -11.30
CA VAL A 160 49.03 -8.01 -10.64
C VAL A 160 49.68 -8.88 -11.71
N ASP A 161 51.00 -9.02 -11.62
CA ASP A 161 51.84 -9.85 -12.48
C ASP A 161 52.47 -10.98 -11.65
N THR A 162 52.25 -12.23 -12.06
CA THR A 162 52.85 -13.43 -11.45
C THR A 162 53.21 -14.45 -12.53
N GLY A 163 54.50 -14.70 -12.73
CA GLY A 163 54.98 -15.60 -13.78
C GLY A 163 54.47 -15.20 -15.18
N LYS A 164 53.59 -16.01 -15.78
CA LYS A 164 52.94 -15.74 -17.08
C LYS A 164 51.56 -15.10 -16.97
N LEU A 165 51.03 -14.95 -15.76
CA LEU A 165 49.68 -14.45 -15.50
C LEU A 165 49.72 -12.95 -15.20
N ARG A 166 49.00 -12.16 -15.99
CA ARG A 166 48.72 -10.74 -15.74
C ARG A 166 47.22 -10.56 -15.55
N GLN A 167 46.82 -9.98 -14.42
CA GLN A 167 45.43 -9.66 -14.12
C GLN A 167 45.28 -8.18 -13.78
N VAL A 168 44.20 -7.57 -14.24
CA VAL A 168 43.83 -6.21 -13.87
C VAL A 168 42.45 -6.24 -13.24
N LYS A 169 42.31 -5.69 -12.04
CA LYS A 169 41.01 -5.51 -11.38
C LYS A 169 40.88 -4.08 -10.89
N PHE A 170 39.64 -3.62 -10.80
CA PHE A 170 39.31 -2.26 -10.39
C PHE A 170 38.64 -2.26 -9.03
N LEU A 171 38.98 -1.29 -8.19
CA LEU A 171 38.25 -1.04 -6.96
C LEU A 171 36.99 -0.22 -7.27
N GLN A 172 35.81 -0.80 -7.02
CA GLN A 172 34.53 -0.23 -7.40
C GLN A 172 33.62 0.03 -6.19
N ALA A 173 32.73 1.01 -6.34
CA ALA A 173 31.57 1.22 -5.47
C ALA A 173 30.28 0.85 -6.23
N GLY A 174 29.27 0.38 -5.52
CA GLY A 174 28.02 -0.14 -6.09
C GLY A 174 28.20 -1.41 -6.92
N SER A 175 29.17 -2.27 -6.59
CA SER A 175 29.50 -3.47 -7.41
C SER A 175 28.44 -4.59 -7.38
N GLY A 176 27.37 -4.43 -6.59
CA GLY A 176 26.26 -5.36 -6.50
C GLY A 176 24.91 -4.65 -6.54
N PHE A 177 23.85 -5.36 -6.93
CA PHE A 177 22.49 -4.83 -6.91
C PHE A 177 22.04 -4.61 -5.47
N LEU A 178 21.75 -3.36 -5.10
CA LEU A 178 21.39 -2.94 -3.72
C LEU A 178 22.40 -3.41 -2.64
N SER A 179 23.66 -3.59 -3.02
CA SER A 179 24.72 -4.12 -2.16
C SER A 179 26.10 -3.62 -2.58
N GLN A 180 27.08 -3.80 -1.69
CA GLN A 180 28.48 -3.47 -1.93
C GLN A 180 29.33 -4.66 -1.48
N HIS A 181 30.12 -5.22 -2.39
CA HIS A 181 31.14 -6.21 -2.01
C HIS A 181 32.26 -5.54 -1.19
N THR A 182 33.09 -6.33 -0.54
CA THR A 182 34.28 -5.80 0.15
C THR A 182 35.09 -4.86 -0.76
N LYS A 183 35.68 -3.82 -0.16
CA LYS A 183 36.61 -2.91 -0.84
C LYS A 183 37.99 -3.53 -1.05
N GLU A 184 38.17 -4.79 -0.67
CA GLU A 184 39.39 -5.54 -0.92
C GLU A 184 39.34 -6.17 -2.31
N VAL A 185 40.45 -6.08 -3.02
CA VAL A 185 40.57 -6.61 -4.39
C VAL A 185 41.40 -7.89 -4.34
N PHE A 186 40.76 -9.02 -4.60
CA PHE A 186 41.36 -10.35 -4.54
C PHE A 186 41.87 -10.81 -5.89
N PHE A 187 43.06 -11.39 -5.92
CA PHE A 187 43.68 -12.01 -7.10
C PHE A 187 44.05 -13.45 -6.78
N GLY A 188 43.61 -14.40 -7.61
CA GLY A 188 44.18 -15.74 -7.64
C GLY A 188 45.50 -15.70 -8.38
N LEU A 189 46.55 -16.33 -7.86
CA LEU A 189 47.91 -16.25 -8.41
C LEU A 189 48.24 -17.39 -9.39
N GLY A 190 47.33 -18.35 -9.58
CA GLY A 190 47.56 -19.53 -10.40
C GLY A 190 48.59 -20.49 -9.79
N GLU A 191 49.01 -21.50 -10.56
CA GLU A 191 49.93 -22.56 -10.11
C GLU A 191 51.40 -22.11 -10.07
N SER A 192 51.77 -21.00 -10.71
CA SER A 192 53.17 -20.54 -10.78
C SER A 192 53.50 -19.49 -9.71
N ALA A 193 54.15 -19.92 -8.62
CA ALA A 193 54.63 -19.04 -7.55
C ALA A 193 55.92 -18.28 -7.94
N GLY A 194 55.85 -17.41 -8.95
CA GLY A 194 56.87 -16.38 -9.19
C GLY A 194 56.73 -15.21 -8.19
N PRO A 195 57.69 -14.26 -8.16
CA PRO A 195 57.54 -13.05 -7.35
C PRO A 195 56.31 -12.26 -7.82
N VAL A 196 55.38 -11.98 -6.89
CA VAL A 196 54.18 -11.21 -7.20
C VAL A 196 54.56 -9.73 -7.31
N ARG A 197 54.20 -9.10 -8.43
CA ARG A 197 54.35 -7.66 -8.65
C ARG A 197 52.98 -7.03 -8.75
N ALA A 198 52.84 -5.81 -8.24
CA ALA A 198 51.63 -5.04 -8.39
C ALA A 198 51.93 -3.62 -8.87
N THR A 199 51.12 -3.14 -9.81
CA THR A 199 51.05 -1.72 -10.18
C THR A 199 49.68 -1.17 -9.83
N ILE A 200 49.64 -0.12 -9.03
CA ILE A 200 48.40 0.57 -8.67
C ILE A 200 48.35 1.90 -9.41
N ARG A 201 47.33 2.05 -10.25
CA ARG A 201 46.95 3.33 -10.85
C ARG A 201 45.82 3.93 -10.04
N TRP A 202 46.09 5.03 -9.36
CA TRP A 202 45.11 5.75 -8.55
C TRP A 202 44.20 6.63 -9.40
N PRO A 203 43.01 7.03 -8.89
CA PRO A 203 42.07 7.87 -9.63
C PRO A 203 42.65 9.21 -10.11
N ASN A 204 43.59 9.79 -9.37
CA ASN A 204 44.28 11.03 -9.77
C ASN A 204 45.39 10.81 -10.83
N GLY A 205 45.61 9.57 -11.28
CA GLY A 205 46.64 9.22 -12.26
C GLY A 205 47.99 8.81 -11.69
N LEU A 206 48.21 8.89 -10.37
CA LEU A 206 49.43 8.39 -9.73
C LEU A 206 49.61 6.89 -10.04
N LEU A 207 50.84 6.50 -10.34
CA LEU A 207 51.26 5.10 -10.49
C LEU A 207 52.20 4.72 -9.35
N GLN A 208 51.92 3.62 -8.66
CA GLN A 208 52.80 3.03 -7.66
C GLN A 208 53.11 1.58 -8.01
N HIS A 209 54.38 1.21 -7.88
CA HIS A 209 54.88 -0.11 -8.25
C HIS A 209 55.42 -0.82 -7.01
N PHE A 210 55.03 -2.07 -6.83
CA PHE A 210 55.44 -2.92 -5.72
C PHE A 210 55.97 -4.25 -6.23
N GLU A 211 57.10 -4.66 -5.70
CA GLU A 211 57.84 -5.86 -6.09
C GLU A 211 57.90 -6.86 -4.93
N ARG A 212 57.94 -8.16 -5.24
CA ARG A 212 58.10 -9.26 -4.25
C ARG A 212 57.02 -9.26 -3.16
N LEU A 213 55.76 -9.04 -3.53
CA LEU A 213 54.64 -9.14 -2.60
C LEU A 213 54.43 -10.60 -2.17
N PRO A 214 54.18 -10.88 -0.87
CA PRO A 214 54.02 -12.25 -0.39
C PRO A 214 52.64 -12.82 -0.79
N PRO A 215 52.57 -14.01 -1.43
CA PRO A 215 51.32 -14.76 -1.58
C PRO A 215 50.70 -15.09 -0.22
N GLY A 216 49.38 -15.31 -0.19
CA GLY A 216 48.68 -15.69 1.04
C GLY A 216 48.52 -14.54 2.04
N HIS A 217 48.56 -13.29 1.57
CA HIS A 217 48.51 -12.11 2.41
C HIS A 217 47.51 -11.07 1.90
N ARG A 218 47.01 -10.26 2.85
CA ARG A 218 46.36 -8.98 2.60
C ARG A 218 47.41 -7.87 2.61
N ILE A 219 47.49 -7.13 1.52
CA ILE A 219 48.43 -6.04 1.29
C ILE A 219 47.71 -4.70 1.45
N TRP A 220 48.15 -3.91 2.41
CA TRP A 220 47.66 -2.57 2.69
C TRP A 220 48.60 -1.54 2.07
N ILE A 221 48.06 -0.69 1.20
CA ILE A 221 48.83 0.35 0.51
C ILE A 221 48.12 1.70 0.65
N GLU A 222 48.91 2.71 1.02
CA GLU A 222 48.47 4.10 1.09
C GLU A 222 48.95 4.87 -0.14
N GLU A 223 48.09 5.76 -0.64
CA GLU A 223 48.37 6.58 -1.80
C GLU A 223 49.61 7.46 -1.61
N GLY A 224 50.60 7.28 -2.48
CA GLY A 224 51.87 8.01 -2.46
C GLY A 224 52.91 7.46 -1.48
N SER A 225 52.61 6.38 -0.76
CA SER A 225 53.57 5.69 0.10
C SER A 225 54.30 4.57 -0.63
N ASP A 226 55.63 4.58 -0.62
CA ASP A 226 56.45 3.47 -1.17
C ASP A 226 56.46 2.23 -0.26
N GLN A 227 55.85 2.31 0.92
CA GLN A 227 55.73 1.21 1.87
C GLN A 227 54.35 0.55 1.80
N PHE A 228 54.32 -0.75 2.06
CA PHE A 228 53.09 -1.52 2.25
C PHE A 228 53.14 -2.30 3.57
N ARG A 229 51.97 -2.59 4.13
CA ARG A 229 51.82 -3.55 5.23
C ARG A 229 51.25 -4.84 4.68
N ALA A 230 51.92 -5.96 4.92
CA ALA A 230 51.42 -7.30 4.60
C ALA A 230 50.93 -7.99 5.87
N GLU A 231 49.74 -8.58 5.82
CA GLU A 231 49.13 -9.36 6.89
C GLU A 231 48.82 -10.76 6.34
N PRO A 232 49.38 -11.84 6.90
CA PRO A 232 49.09 -13.20 6.43
C PRO A 232 47.61 -13.52 6.65
N TYR A 233 47.03 -14.34 5.77
CA TYR A 233 45.69 -14.86 5.99
C TYR A 233 45.63 -15.69 7.27
N ALA A 234 44.48 -15.62 7.94
CA ALA A 234 44.18 -16.47 9.08
C ALA A 234 44.15 -17.95 8.64
N SER A 235 44.46 -18.85 9.57
CA SER A 235 44.22 -20.27 9.35
C SER A 235 42.72 -20.51 9.22
N SER A 236 42.28 -21.01 8.07
CA SER A 236 40.90 -21.46 7.91
C SER A 236 40.64 -22.59 8.92
N PRO A 237 39.66 -22.48 9.84
CA PRO A 237 39.38 -23.55 10.77
C PRO A 237 39.14 -24.82 9.97
N ALA A 238 39.93 -25.86 10.27
CA ALA A 238 39.73 -27.20 9.75
C ALA A 238 38.25 -27.57 9.95
N HIS A 239 37.69 -28.36 9.04
CA HIS A 239 36.32 -28.87 9.12
C HIS A 239 36.06 -29.53 10.50
N GLU A 240 35.71 -28.74 11.52
CA GLU A 240 35.06 -29.26 12.72
C GLU A 240 33.64 -29.62 12.29
N ASP A 241 33.47 -30.94 12.21
CA ASP A 241 32.29 -31.76 11.99
C ASP A 241 30.99 -31.08 11.55
N GLN A 242 30.48 -31.57 10.43
CA GLN A 242 29.08 -31.44 9.98
C GLN A 242 28.04 -31.81 11.07
N GLU A 243 28.46 -32.42 12.19
CA GLU A 243 27.60 -32.67 13.35
C GLU A 243 27.13 -31.38 14.05
N ALA A 244 27.93 -30.31 14.12
CA ALA A 244 27.52 -29.06 14.76
C ALA A 244 26.39 -28.34 14.00
N ALA A 245 26.32 -28.53 12.67
CA ALA A 245 25.29 -27.94 11.82
C ALA A 245 23.90 -28.59 11.97
N LYS A 246 23.82 -29.83 12.50
CA LYS A 246 22.53 -30.48 12.83
C LYS A 246 21.84 -29.85 14.04
N THR A 247 22.58 -29.08 14.84
CA THR A 247 22.09 -28.30 16.00
C THR A 247 22.02 -26.81 15.69
N ALA A 248 21.80 -26.41 14.44
CA ALA A 248 21.42 -25.02 14.15
C ALA A 248 20.14 -24.72 14.93
N ALA A 249 20.27 -23.95 16.02
CA ALA A 249 19.15 -23.53 16.84
C ALA A 249 18.05 -22.99 15.92
N LEU A 250 16.81 -23.45 16.14
CA LEU A 250 15.64 -22.86 15.50
C LEU A 250 15.77 -21.34 15.56
N PRO A 251 15.44 -20.62 14.47
CA PRO A 251 15.56 -19.17 14.45
C PRO A 251 14.93 -18.61 15.73
N VAL A 252 15.69 -17.79 16.47
CA VAL A 252 15.21 -17.10 17.67
C VAL A 252 13.84 -16.54 17.33
N ALA A 253 12.80 -17.03 18.03
CA ALA A 253 11.44 -16.60 17.77
C ALA A 253 11.42 -15.08 17.82
N ALA A 254 10.92 -14.45 16.76
CA ALA A 254 10.80 -12.99 16.75
C ALA A 254 10.09 -12.55 18.02
N PRO A 255 10.55 -11.48 18.69
CA PRO A 255 9.95 -11.04 19.94
C PRO A 255 8.45 -10.84 19.73
N SER A 256 7.64 -11.43 20.61
CA SER A 256 6.17 -11.36 20.55
C SER A 256 5.63 -9.98 20.91
N ALA A 257 6.50 -9.07 21.33
CA ALA A 257 6.19 -7.69 21.64
C ALA A 257 7.27 -6.74 21.10
N SER A 258 6.85 -5.55 20.65
CA SER A 258 7.72 -4.46 20.24
C SER A 258 7.12 -3.11 20.64
N GLN A 259 7.97 -2.11 20.83
CA GLN A 259 7.55 -0.77 21.20
C GLN A 259 8.29 0.27 20.36
N THR A 260 7.59 1.29 19.90
CA THR A 260 8.15 2.28 18.97
C THR A 260 7.73 3.69 19.36
N TRP A 261 8.70 4.54 19.71
CA TRP A 261 8.51 5.99 19.78
C TRP A 261 8.32 6.55 18.38
N LEU A 262 7.30 7.40 18.19
CA LEU A 262 7.03 8.03 16.90
C LEU A 262 7.93 9.25 16.70
N LEU A 263 8.65 9.28 15.57
CA LEU A 263 9.50 10.41 15.18
C LEU A 263 8.73 11.73 15.05
N ALA A 264 7.47 11.66 14.60
CA ALA A 264 6.48 12.72 14.70
C ALA A 264 5.19 12.16 15.31
N PRO A 265 4.57 12.81 16.31
CA PRO A 265 3.27 12.40 16.84
C PRO A 265 2.20 12.37 15.75
N VAL A 266 1.09 11.66 15.99
CA VAL A 266 -0.09 11.69 15.13
C VAL A 266 -1.33 11.97 15.96
N ALA A 267 -2.23 12.82 15.48
CA ALA A 267 -3.50 13.04 16.15
C ALA A 267 -4.27 11.72 16.27
N ALA A 268 -4.67 11.35 17.48
CA ALA A 268 -5.50 10.17 17.69
C ALA A 268 -6.92 10.46 17.15
N PRO A 269 -7.46 9.61 16.25
CA PRO A 269 -8.82 9.79 15.75
C PRO A 269 -9.84 9.76 16.88
N ASP A 270 -10.72 10.76 16.89
CA ASP A 270 -11.77 10.88 17.91
C ASP A 270 -12.81 9.76 17.77
N PHE A 271 -13.50 9.46 18.88
CA PHE A 271 -14.57 8.47 18.95
C PHE A 271 -15.60 8.89 20.00
N SER A 272 -16.79 8.30 19.92
CA SER A 272 -17.82 8.35 20.96
C SER A 272 -18.32 6.92 21.19
N LEU A 273 -17.90 6.30 22.30
CA LEU A 273 -18.14 4.89 22.58
C LEU A 273 -18.74 4.69 23.97
N ALA A 274 -19.68 3.75 24.08
CA ALA A 274 -20.22 3.33 25.37
C ALA A 274 -19.23 2.38 26.08
N ASP A 275 -19.10 2.55 27.40
CA ASP A 275 -18.44 1.58 28.26
C ASP A 275 -19.35 0.37 28.57
N VAL A 276 -18.78 -0.64 29.25
CA VAL A 276 -19.51 -1.83 29.71
C VAL A 276 -20.71 -1.53 30.62
N ALA A 277 -20.78 -0.33 31.21
CA ALA A 277 -21.90 0.16 32.03
C ALA A 277 -22.85 1.08 31.24
N GLY A 278 -22.64 1.29 29.94
CA GLY A 278 -23.47 2.11 29.07
C GLY A 278 -23.16 3.61 29.11
N ARG A 279 -22.13 4.05 29.83
CA ARG A 279 -21.72 5.47 29.83
C ARG A 279 -20.92 5.77 28.58
N VAL A 280 -21.26 6.86 27.90
CA VAL A 280 -20.57 7.28 26.68
C VAL A 280 -19.33 8.09 27.03
N HIS A 281 -18.20 7.73 26.43
CA HIS A 281 -16.91 8.40 26.56
C HIS A 281 -16.44 8.89 25.19
N THR A 282 -15.86 10.09 25.15
CA THR A 282 -15.19 10.63 23.97
C THR A 282 -13.68 10.67 24.18
N LEU A 283 -12.90 10.58 23.11
CA LEU A 283 -11.44 10.68 23.25
C LEU A 283 -11.04 12.06 23.77
N ALA A 284 -11.70 13.12 23.27
CA ALA A 284 -11.48 14.48 23.73
C ALA A 284 -11.69 14.67 25.25
N GLY A 285 -12.56 13.87 25.87
CA GLY A 285 -12.82 13.89 27.31
C GLY A 285 -11.64 13.43 28.17
N PHE A 286 -10.64 12.76 27.58
CA PHE A 286 -9.43 12.31 28.28
C PHE A 286 -8.22 13.27 28.13
N ARG A 287 -8.39 14.41 27.45
CA ARG A 287 -7.31 15.39 27.27
C ARG A 287 -6.87 16.01 28.61
N GLY A 288 -5.63 16.49 28.65
CA GLY A 288 -5.02 17.11 29.85
C GLY A 288 -4.30 16.14 30.77
N ARG A 289 -4.32 14.83 30.47
CA ARG A 289 -3.47 13.81 31.11
C ARG A 289 -2.96 12.82 30.05
N PRO A 290 -1.80 12.18 30.26
CA PRO A 290 -1.39 11.05 29.43
C PRO A 290 -2.43 9.92 29.48
N LEU A 291 -2.73 9.36 28.32
CA LEU A 291 -3.71 8.30 28.14
C LEU A 291 -3.05 7.09 27.47
N LEU A 292 -3.27 5.91 28.03
CA LEU A 292 -3.00 4.63 27.37
C LEU A 292 -4.30 4.06 26.79
N LEU A 293 -4.43 4.13 25.47
CA LEU A 293 -5.55 3.55 24.73
C LEU A 293 -5.18 2.14 24.27
N SER A 294 -5.76 1.11 24.89
CA SER A 294 -5.39 -0.29 24.66
C SER A 294 -6.50 -1.05 23.93
N PHE A 295 -6.22 -1.51 22.70
CA PHE A 295 -7.13 -2.33 21.91
C PHE A 295 -6.94 -3.81 22.23
N TRP A 296 -8.05 -4.50 22.47
CA TRP A 296 -8.05 -5.87 22.98
C TRP A 296 -9.28 -6.66 22.51
N ALA A 297 -9.22 -7.98 22.59
CA ALA A 297 -10.37 -8.85 22.33
C ALA A 297 -10.36 -10.10 23.23
N THR A 298 -11.54 -10.67 23.51
CA THR A 298 -11.68 -11.84 24.40
C THR A 298 -11.12 -13.12 23.79
N TRP A 299 -11.08 -13.24 22.47
CA TRP A 299 -10.49 -14.40 21.79
C TRP A 299 -8.95 -14.38 21.77
N SER A 300 -8.31 -13.30 22.27
CA SER A 300 -6.85 -13.15 22.32
C SER A 300 -6.32 -13.37 23.75
N PRO A 301 -5.63 -14.49 24.05
CA PRO A 301 -5.07 -14.73 25.38
C PRO A 301 -4.08 -13.65 25.84
N LEU A 302 -3.29 -13.10 24.91
CA LEU A 302 -2.37 -12.00 25.19
C LEU A 302 -3.12 -10.71 25.58
N SER A 303 -4.29 -10.48 24.97
CA SER A 303 -5.15 -9.34 25.33
C SER A 303 -5.67 -9.44 26.75
N GLU A 304 -6.19 -10.62 27.14
CA GLU A 304 -6.63 -10.85 28.50
C GLU A 304 -5.50 -10.70 29.52
N GLN A 305 -4.33 -11.28 29.21
CA GLN A 305 -3.14 -11.15 30.04
C GLN A 305 -2.74 -9.68 30.23
N GLN A 306 -2.75 -8.89 29.16
CA GLN A 306 -2.41 -7.46 29.21
C GLN A 306 -3.32 -6.70 30.19
N LEU A 307 -4.63 -6.90 30.09
CA LEU A 307 -5.58 -6.19 30.96
C LEU A 307 -5.44 -6.59 32.44
N ARG A 308 -5.17 -7.87 32.72
CA ARG A 308 -4.87 -8.34 34.09
C ARG A 308 -3.60 -7.68 34.65
N LEU A 309 -2.55 -7.54 33.83
CA LEU A 309 -1.30 -6.87 34.23
C LEU A 309 -1.53 -5.40 34.57
N PHE A 310 -2.25 -4.66 33.72
CA PHE A 310 -2.61 -3.26 34.01
C PHE A 310 -3.49 -3.14 35.25
N GLN A 311 -4.50 -3.99 35.40
CA GLN A 311 -5.36 -3.96 36.58
C GLN A 311 -4.60 -4.25 37.87
N LYS A 312 -3.70 -5.24 37.88
CA LYS A 312 -2.86 -5.57 39.04
C LYS A 312 -2.04 -4.35 39.49
N ARG A 313 -1.39 -3.65 38.55
CA ARG A 313 -0.56 -2.48 38.84
C ARG A 313 -1.38 -1.24 39.20
N ARG A 314 -2.57 -1.05 38.61
CA ARG A 314 -3.51 0.02 39.01
C ARG A 314 -4.05 -0.20 40.42
N ALA A 315 -4.34 -1.45 40.79
CA ALA A 315 -4.85 -1.78 42.12
C ALA A 315 -3.85 -1.47 43.25
N THR A 316 -2.53 -1.52 42.98
CA THR A 316 -1.49 -1.13 43.93
C THR A 316 -1.18 0.37 43.93
N GLY A 317 -1.88 1.17 43.11
CA GLY A 317 -1.63 2.61 42.96
C GLY A 317 -0.34 2.96 42.20
N ALA A 318 0.37 1.96 41.64
CA ALA A 318 1.66 2.17 41.00
C ALA A 318 1.53 3.09 39.77
N ILE A 319 0.55 2.82 38.89
CA ILE A 319 0.30 3.55 37.63
C ILE A 319 -0.73 4.69 37.75
N GLY A 320 -0.81 5.36 38.90
CA GLY A 320 -1.90 6.29 39.23
C GLY A 320 -1.94 7.59 38.40
N GLY A 321 -0.82 7.97 37.77
CA GLY A 321 -0.73 9.18 36.93
C GLY A 321 -1.18 8.98 35.48
N LEU A 322 -1.44 7.73 35.07
CA LEU A 322 -1.78 7.36 33.69
C LEU A 322 -3.25 6.98 33.59
N GLU A 323 -4.00 7.68 32.73
CA GLU A 323 -5.34 7.21 32.36
C GLU A 323 -5.23 5.99 31.45
N ILE A 324 -6.06 4.98 31.70
CA ILE A 324 -6.08 3.75 30.91
C ILE A 324 -7.48 3.58 30.37
N VAL A 325 -7.62 3.30 29.08
CA VAL A 325 -8.89 3.02 28.45
C VAL A 325 -8.71 1.76 27.59
N ALA A 326 -9.49 0.73 27.89
CA ALA A 326 -9.47 -0.52 27.15
C ALA A 326 -10.59 -0.53 26.11
N VAL A 327 -10.26 -0.59 24.82
CA VAL A 327 -11.21 -0.63 23.72
C VAL A 327 -11.34 -2.06 23.22
N ASN A 328 -12.49 -2.68 23.49
CA ASN A 328 -12.80 -4.03 23.07
C ASN A 328 -13.28 -4.02 21.60
N VAL A 329 -12.66 -4.84 20.74
CA VAL A 329 -13.00 -4.94 19.32
C VAL A 329 -13.71 -6.25 18.95
N ASN A 330 -14.34 -6.89 19.93
CA ASN A 330 -15.23 -8.00 19.62
C ASN A 330 -16.40 -7.53 18.73
N GLY A 331 -16.97 -8.45 17.96
CA GLY A 331 -18.12 -8.14 17.09
C GLY A 331 -19.31 -7.61 17.89
N SER A 332 -20.22 -6.90 17.21
CA SER A 332 -21.40 -6.25 17.80
C SER A 332 -22.33 -7.19 18.60
N GLY A 333 -22.26 -8.50 18.39
CA GLY A 333 -22.98 -9.53 19.16
C GLY A 333 -22.27 -10.09 20.39
N GLU A 334 -21.02 -9.70 20.66
CA GLU A 334 -20.16 -10.32 21.68
C GLU A 334 -19.86 -9.40 22.88
N ALA A 335 -20.51 -8.23 22.96
CA ALA A 335 -20.32 -7.25 24.04
C ALA A 335 -20.45 -7.85 25.46
N ASN A 336 -21.30 -8.87 25.62
CA ASN A 336 -21.48 -9.54 26.92
C ASN A 336 -20.22 -10.26 27.41
N GLN A 337 -19.38 -10.78 26.50
CA GLN A 337 -18.12 -11.42 26.89
C GLN A 337 -17.15 -10.39 27.48
N ALA A 338 -17.02 -9.23 26.84
CA ALA A 338 -16.20 -8.14 27.35
C ALA A 338 -16.71 -7.62 28.71
N ARG A 339 -18.04 -7.49 28.88
CA ARG A 339 -18.67 -7.13 30.16
C ARG A 339 -18.37 -8.15 31.26
N ASN A 340 -18.50 -9.43 30.97
CA ASN A 340 -18.22 -10.50 31.93
C ASN A 340 -16.75 -10.51 32.33
N PHE A 341 -15.83 -10.44 31.36
CA PHE A 341 -14.40 -10.35 31.62
C PHE A 341 -14.05 -9.15 32.52
N ALA A 342 -14.59 -7.97 32.22
CA ALA A 342 -14.33 -6.77 32.99
C ALA A 342 -14.78 -6.90 34.46
N ARG A 343 -15.97 -7.51 34.68
CA ARG A 343 -16.52 -7.78 36.01
C ARG A 343 -15.69 -8.81 36.78
N GLU A 344 -15.36 -9.93 36.15
CA GLU A 344 -14.61 -11.04 36.77
C GLU A 344 -13.20 -10.64 37.18
N ASN A 345 -12.55 -9.77 36.41
CA ASN A 345 -11.20 -9.29 36.69
C ASN A 345 -11.19 -7.96 37.46
N GLY A 346 -12.36 -7.44 37.85
CA GLY A 346 -12.50 -6.22 38.65
C GLY A 346 -11.82 -4.99 38.03
N LEU A 347 -11.91 -4.82 36.71
CA LEU A 347 -11.23 -3.75 35.99
C LEU A 347 -11.71 -2.36 36.47
N ARG A 348 -10.77 -1.51 36.93
CA ARG A 348 -11.06 -0.17 37.49
C ARG A 348 -10.92 0.97 36.49
N PHE A 349 -10.67 0.65 35.23
CA PHE A 349 -10.57 1.60 34.13
C PHE A 349 -11.70 1.38 33.12
N PRO A 350 -12.10 2.40 32.33
CA PRO A 350 -13.13 2.26 31.32
C PRO A 350 -12.82 1.13 30.33
N VAL A 351 -13.81 0.26 30.10
CA VAL A 351 -13.80 -0.75 29.04
C VAL A 351 -14.85 -0.35 28.03
N LEU A 352 -14.40 0.19 26.89
CA LEU A 352 -15.24 0.68 25.80
C LEU A 352 -15.54 -0.44 24.82
N LEU A 353 -16.73 -0.43 24.24
CA LEU A 353 -17.14 -1.35 23.18
C LEU A 353 -16.99 -0.66 21.83
N ALA A 354 -16.05 -1.10 21.00
CA ALA A 354 -15.81 -0.48 19.71
C ALA A 354 -16.97 -0.71 18.74
N SER A 355 -17.28 0.31 17.94
CA SER A 355 -18.03 0.12 16.71
C SER A 355 -17.12 -0.45 15.60
N GLU A 356 -17.70 -1.07 14.58
CA GLU A 356 -16.96 -1.48 13.37
C GLU A 356 -16.18 -0.29 12.77
N ASN A 357 -16.81 0.89 12.74
CA ASN A 357 -16.18 2.13 12.27
C ASN A 357 -14.95 2.51 13.10
N THR A 358 -15.02 2.45 14.43
CA THR A 358 -13.87 2.81 15.29
C THR A 358 -12.70 1.84 15.12
N ALA A 359 -12.99 0.53 15.06
CA ALA A 359 -11.96 -0.47 14.78
C ALA A 359 -11.34 -0.25 13.38
N GLY A 360 -12.15 0.03 12.37
CA GLY A 360 -11.70 0.34 11.01
C GLY A 360 -10.82 1.60 10.94
N VAL A 361 -11.21 2.67 11.64
CA VAL A 361 -10.45 3.94 11.69
C VAL A 361 -9.06 3.73 12.30
N TYR A 362 -8.97 3.07 13.46
CA TYR A 362 -7.68 2.81 14.10
C TYR A 362 -6.84 1.79 13.33
N ASN A 363 -7.47 0.85 12.61
CA ASN A 363 -6.73 -0.05 11.71
C ASN A 363 -6.10 0.72 10.55
N ILE A 364 -6.81 1.67 9.93
CA ILE A 364 -6.24 2.53 8.87
C ILE A 364 -5.11 3.37 9.46
N LEU A 365 -5.33 4.06 10.58
CA LEU A 365 -4.29 4.84 11.24
C LEU A 365 -3.02 3.99 11.45
N TYR A 366 -3.17 2.80 12.05
CA TYR A 366 -2.08 1.88 12.33
C TYR A 366 -1.34 1.41 11.07
N ARG A 367 -2.06 1.05 10.01
CA ARG A 367 -1.45 0.65 8.72
C ARG A 367 -0.52 1.71 8.15
N TYR A 368 -0.83 2.98 8.36
CA TYR A 368 -0.04 4.09 7.84
C TYR A 368 0.93 4.66 8.88
N LEU A 369 1.01 4.10 10.11
CA LEU A 369 2.05 4.47 11.08
C LEU A 369 3.43 3.97 10.64
N PHE A 370 3.47 2.84 9.95
CA PHE A 370 4.68 2.16 9.49
C PHE A 370 4.64 1.95 7.98
N ASP A 371 5.81 1.84 7.35
CA ASP A 371 5.90 1.59 5.90
C ASP A 371 5.36 0.20 5.51
N ARG A 372 5.48 -0.78 6.42
CA ARG A 372 4.78 -2.06 6.32
C ARG A 372 3.35 -1.91 6.81
N ARG A 373 2.40 -1.92 5.88
CA ARG A 373 0.97 -1.69 6.10
C ARG A 373 0.25 -2.93 6.62
N ARG A 374 0.69 -3.42 7.78
CA ARG A 374 0.04 -4.53 8.48
C ARG A 374 -1.24 -4.06 9.14
N ASP A 375 -2.25 -4.92 9.15
CA ASP A 375 -3.41 -4.71 10.00
C ASP A 375 -3.00 -4.68 11.48
N LEU A 376 -3.80 -3.97 12.27
CA LEU A 376 -3.64 -3.79 13.70
C LEU A 376 -3.67 -5.15 14.41
N GLY A 377 -2.55 -5.51 15.05
CA GLY A 377 -2.40 -6.73 15.85
C GLY A 377 -2.88 -6.51 17.29
N LEU A 378 -3.40 -7.56 17.94
CA LEU A 378 -3.94 -7.47 19.30
C LEU A 378 -3.15 -8.35 20.29
N PRO A 379 -2.86 -7.85 21.52
CA PRO A 379 -3.13 -6.49 21.97
C PRO A 379 -2.21 -5.46 21.30
N VAL A 380 -2.70 -4.22 21.20
CA VAL A 380 -1.89 -3.04 20.87
C VAL A 380 -2.31 -1.91 21.78
N SER A 381 -1.35 -1.11 22.22
CA SER A 381 -1.63 0.08 23.02
C SER A 381 -0.97 1.31 22.41
N PHE A 382 -1.68 2.42 22.47
CA PHE A 382 -1.21 3.73 22.03
C PHE A 382 -1.02 4.62 23.26
N LEU A 383 0.19 5.13 23.46
CA LEU A 383 0.42 6.21 24.42
C LEU A 383 0.05 7.52 23.73
N ILE A 384 -0.93 8.20 24.30
CA ILE A 384 -1.47 9.47 23.85
C ILE A 384 -1.05 10.54 24.86
N ASP A 385 -0.43 11.62 24.37
CA ASP A 385 -0.03 12.75 25.20
C ASP A 385 -1.24 13.60 25.66
N GLU A 386 -0.98 14.58 26.52
CA GLU A 386 -2.03 15.46 27.08
C GLU A 386 -2.77 16.28 26.01
N ARG A 387 -2.19 16.43 24.82
CA ARG A 387 -2.76 17.17 23.68
C ARG A 387 -3.64 16.28 22.79
N GLY A 388 -3.65 14.96 23.02
CA GLY A 388 -4.41 14.00 22.22
C GLY A 388 -3.64 13.43 21.03
N SER A 389 -2.30 13.51 21.03
CA SER A 389 -1.47 12.92 19.98
C SER A 389 -0.87 11.59 20.44
N ILE A 390 -0.95 10.58 19.59
CA ILE A 390 -0.21 9.33 19.76
C ILE A 390 1.28 9.64 19.62
N VAL A 391 2.06 9.27 20.65
CA VAL A 391 3.51 9.49 20.71
C VAL A 391 4.30 8.18 20.72
N LYS A 392 3.69 7.08 21.18
CA LYS A 392 4.31 5.75 21.22
C LYS A 392 3.30 4.65 20.95
N VAL A 393 3.74 3.56 20.31
CA VAL A 393 2.95 2.37 20.02
C VAL A 393 3.59 1.16 20.69
N TYR A 394 2.79 0.37 21.40
CA TYR A 394 3.17 -0.92 21.96
C TYR A 394 2.42 -2.02 21.23
N GLN A 395 3.14 -2.89 20.52
CA GLN A 395 2.61 -4.02 19.77
C GLN A 395 2.83 -5.28 20.60
N GLY A 396 1.76 -6.01 20.92
CA GLY A 396 1.84 -7.14 21.85
C GLY A 396 1.79 -6.70 23.32
N LEU A 397 2.38 -7.52 24.20
CA LEU A 397 2.38 -7.23 25.64
C LEU A 397 3.25 -6.00 25.96
N ALA A 398 2.69 -5.06 26.70
CA ALA A 398 3.36 -3.88 27.22
C ALA A 398 3.56 -4.01 28.73
N ASP A 399 4.80 -3.80 29.19
CA ASP A 399 5.13 -3.78 30.61
C ASP A 399 4.52 -2.53 31.27
N PRO A 400 3.63 -2.66 32.27
CA PRO A 400 2.98 -1.50 32.89
C PRO A 400 3.93 -0.49 33.53
N GLU A 401 5.08 -0.95 34.04
CA GLU A 401 6.07 -0.07 34.69
C GLU A 401 6.80 0.78 33.65
N GLY A 402 7.29 0.15 32.57
CA GLY A 402 7.82 0.88 31.42
C GLY A 402 6.82 1.86 30.80
N VAL A 403 5.55 1.46 30.64
CA VAL A 403 4.51 2.34 30.08
C VAL A 403 4.27 3.58 30.93
N GLU A 404 4.30 3.43 32.26
CA GLU A 404 4.20 4.57 33.17
C GLU A 404 5.42 5.48 33.07
N ASP A 405 6.63 4.93 33.05
CA ASP A 405 7.86 5.71 32.88
C ASP A 405 7.84 6.49 31.55
N ASP A 406 7.45 5.83 30.46
CA ASP A 406 7.28 6.47 29.15
C ASP A 406 6.27 7.62 29.20
N SER A 407 5.17 7.47 29.95
CA SER A 407 4.14 8.51 30.08
C SER A 407 4.65 9.76 30.80
N ARG A 408 5.65 9.61 31.68
CA ARG A 408 6.30 10.73 32.40
C ARG A 408 7.43 11.36 31.59
N HIS A 409 7.99 10.62 30.62
CA HIS A 409 9.15 11.02 29.83
C HIS A 409 8.85 11.13 28.34
N VAL A 410 7.66 11.64 27.97
CA VAL A 410 7.30 11.90 26.58
C VAL A 410 8.25 12.95 25.97
N PRO A 411 8.96 12.63 24.88
CA PRO A 411 9.90 13.56 24.24
C PRO A 411 9.24 14.86 23.78
N ALA A 412 9.73 16.00 24.29
CA ALA A 412 9.17 17.31 23.98
C ALA A 412 9.63 17.84 22.61
N THR A 413 10.89 17.58 22.26
CA THR A 413 11.54 18.13 21.07
C THR A 413 11.65 17.11 19.93
N ALA A 414 11.81 17.60 18.70
CA ALA A 414 12.06 16.73 17.53
C ALA A 414 13.37 15.94 17.68
N ALA A 415 14.41 16.54 18.25
CA ALA A 415 15.71 15.90 18.47
C ALA A 415 15.60 14.73 19.46
N GLU A 416 14.87 14.91 20.57
CA GLU A 416 14.61 13.83 21.54
C GLU A 416 13.78 12.71 20.93
N ARG A 417 12.75 13.05 20.12
CA ARG A 417 11.97 12.03 19.39
C ARG A 417 12.82 11.21 18.44
N VAL A 418 13.73 11.84 17.69
CA VAL A 418 14.67 11.13 16.81
C VAL A 418 15.61 10.24 17.62
N LYS A 419 16.17 10.76 18.71
CA LYS A 419 17.03 9.98 19.62
C LYS A 419 16.32 8.76 20.19
N ASN A 420 15.06 8.89 20.59
CA ASN A 420 14.28 7.80 21.19
C ASN A 420 13.65 6.84 20.16
N GLY A 421 13.35 7.32 18.96
CA GLY A 421 12.70 6.54 17.90
C GLY A 421 13.66 5.73 17.03
N LEU A 422 14.95 6.05 17.01
CA LEU A 422 15.95 5.32 16.23
C LEU A 422 16.56 4.16 17.05
N PRO A 423 16.73 2.97 16.44
CA PRO A 423 17.25 1.79 17.13
C PRO A 423 18.76 1.84 17.42
N PHE A 424 19.48 2.82 16.87
CA PHE A 424 20.93 2.97 17.01
C PHE A 424 21.31 4.44 17.23
N PRO A 425 22.38 4.72 18.00
CA PRO A 425 22.90 6.07 18.14
C PRO A 425 23.43 6.58 16.79
N GLY A 426 23.21 7.86 16.49
CA GLY A 426 23.72 8.47 15.28
C GLY A 426 23.31 9.93 15.14
N THR A 427 23.85 10.56 14.09
CA THR A 427 23.49 11.92 13.69
C THR A 427 22.49 11.85 12.54
N TRP A 428 21.33 12.48 12.71
CA TRP A 428 20.35 12.62 11.63
C TRP A 428 20.73 13.81 10.75
N PHE A 429 21.04 13.54 9.48
CA PHE A 429 21.44 14.55 8.50
C PHE A 429 20.29 15.06 7.61
N GLY A 430 19.05 14.61 7.86
CA GLY A 430 17.86 15.14 7.20
C GLY A 430 17.29 16.38 7.93
N GLY A 431 16.36 17.08 7.30
CA GLY A 431 15.52 18.07 7.99
C GLY A 431 14.62 17.43 9.07
N GLY A 432 13.68 18.21 9.61
CA GLY A 432 12.67 17.67 10.53
C GLY A 432 11.89 16.52 9.89
N PHE A 433 11.63 15.46 10.67
CA PHE A 433 10.73 14.40 10.21
C PHE A 433 9.29 14.91 10.27
N HIS A 434 8.60 14.92 9.13
CA HIS A 434 7.20 15.31 9.03
C HIS A 434 6.35 14.13 8.56
N ARG A 435 5.21 13.94 9.23
CA ARG A 435 4.25 12.90 8.86
C ARG A 435 3.43 13.38 7.66
N ASN A 436 3.26 12.52 6.67
CA ASN A 436 2.45 12.82 5.50
C ASN A 436 0.95 12.72 5.84
N GLN A 437 0.39 13.80 6.40
CA GLN A 437 -1.03 13.88 6.82
C GLN A 437 -1.99 13.71 5.64
N PHE A 438 -1.60 14.20 4.45
CA PHE A 438 -2.35 14.04 3.21
C PHE A 438 -2.64 12.56 2.90
N THR A 439 -1.67 11.68 3.10
CA THR A 439 -1.84 10.24 2.83
C THR A 439 -2.86 9.59 3.78
N TYR A 440 -2.92 10.00 5.05
CA TYR A 440 -3.96 9.55 5.97
C TYR A 440 -5.34 10.05 5.52
N ALA A 441 -5.44 11.33 5.16
CA ALA A 441 -6.68 11.92 4.69
C ALA A 441 -7.24 11.16 3.46
N LEU A 442 -6.37 10.83 2.50
CA LEU A 442 -6.73 10.06 1.31
C LEU A 442 -7.22 8.66 1.70
N ALA A 443 -6.48 7.95 2.55
CA ALA A 443 -6.85 6.61 3.00
C ALA A 443 -8.21 6.58 3.73
N PHE A 444 -8.50 7.60 4.55
CA PHE A 444 -9.81 7.74 5.19
C PHE A 444 -10.92 8.04 4.19
N LEU A 445 -10.68 8.93 3.23
CA LEU A 445 -11.66 9.29 2.19
C LEU A 445 -12.04 8.07 1.34
N GLU A 446 -11.05 7.29 0.90
CA GLU A 446 -11.26 6.08 0.10
C GLU A 446 -12.12 5.03 0.81
N ARG A 447 -12.13 5.04 2.15
CA ARG A 447 -12.90 4.13 2.98
C ARG A 447 -14.20 4.76 3.52
N GLY A 448 -14.51 5.98 3.12
CA GLY A 448 -15.74 6.68 3.51
C GLY A 448 -15.72 7.26 4.92
N TYR A 449 -14.57 7.29 5.60
CA TYR A 449 -14.41 7.90 6.92
C TYR A 449 -14.24 9.42 6.78
N LEU A 450 -15.33 10.11 6.40
CA LEU A 450 -15.30 11.50 5.96
C LEU A 450 -14.84 12.48 7.05
N ASP A 451 -15.18 12.24 8.32
CA ASP A 451 -14.79 13.13 9.42
C ASP A 451 -13.29 13.03 9.73
N GLN A 452 -12.74 11.81 9.69
CA GLN A 452 -11.30 11.58 9.82
C GLN A 452 -10.56 12.15 8.61
N ALA A 453 -11.06 11.95 7.39
CA ALA A 453 -10.48 12.54 6.19
C ALA A 453 -10.42 14.07 6.29
N LEU A 454 -11.52 14.70 6.72
CA LEU A 454 -11.61 16.15 6.95
C LEU A 454 -10.55 16.64 7.97
N ALA A 455 -10.42 15.95 9.11
CA ALA A 455 -9.46 16.30 10.14
C ALA A 455 -8.02 16.23 9.62
N PHE A 456 -7.66 15.16 8.90
CA PHE A 456 -6.31 14.99 8.35
C PHE A 456 -6.01 15.93 7.16
N CYS A 457 -7.01 16.32 6.36
CA CYS A 457 -6.87 17.40 5.37
C CYS A 457 -6.47 18.72 6.04
N ARG A 458 -7.12 19.07 7.17
CA ARG A 458 -6.79 20.28 7.92
C ARG A 458 -5.38 20.23 8.49
N LEU A 459 -4.98 19.11 9.08
CA LEU A 459 -3.61 18.92 9.57
C LEU A 459 -2.56 19.01 8.45
N ALA A 460 -2.88 18.53 7.25
CA ALA A 460 -2.01 18.69 6.08
C ALA A 460 -1.84 20.17 5.71
N LEU A 461 -2.94 20.93 5.68
CA LEU A 461 -2.94 22.37 5.38
C LEU A 461 -2.35 23.24 6.49
N GLU A 462 -2.38 22.79 7.75
CA GLU A 462 -1.66 23.44 8.85
C GLU A 462 -0.14 23.33 8.66
N SER A 463 0.33 22.20 8.11
CA SER A 463 1.75 21.96 7.84
C SER A 463 2.22 22.62 6.56
N ASP A 464 1.34 22.70 5.56
CA ASP A 464 1.59 23.27 4.24
C ASP A 464 0.32 23.99 3.73
N PRO A 465 0.16 25.29 4.02
CA PRO A 465 -1.02 26.06 3.62
C PRO A 465 -1.18 26.27 2.10
N GLU A 466 -0.16 25.94 1.32
CA GLU A 466 -0.17 26.05 -0.15
C GLU A 466 -0.35 24.69 -0.84
N ASN A 467 -0.64 23.63 -0.08
CA ASN A 467 -0.83 22.29 -0.60
C ASN A 467 -2.11 22.17 -1.45
N ALA A 468 -1.97 22.28 -2.77
CA ALA A 468 -3.08 22.22 -3.72
C ALA A 468 -3.83 20.87 -3.65
N GLU A 469 -3.11 19.77 -3.47
CA GLU A 469 -3.67 18.42 -3.37
C GLU A 469 -4.53 18.25 -2.12
N ALA A 470 -4.12 18.83 -0.99
CA ALA A 470 -4.91 18.81 0.25
C ALA A 470 -6.21 19.61 0.10
N TYR A 471 -6.20 20.74 -0.62
CA TYR A 471 -7.43 21.48 -0.96
C TYR A 471 -8.35 20.68 -1.89
N TYR A 472 -7.79 20.01 -2.91
CA TYR A 472 -8.60 19.12 -3.76
C TYR A 472 -9.26 18.00 -2.95
N LEU A 473 -8.50 17.38 -2.04
CA LEU A 473 -9.01 16.31 -1.19
C LEU A 473 -10.09 16.83 -0.23
N LEU A 474 -9.91 18.03 0.32
CA LEU A 474 -10.89 18.71 1.15
C LEU A 474 -12.19 19.00 0.38
N GLY A 475 -12.08 19.45 -0.87
CA GLY A 475 -13.22 19.62 -1.78
C GLY A 475 -13.96 18.30 -2.03
N SER A 476 -13.21 17.22 -2.23
CA SER A 476 -13.76 15.87 -2.44
C SER A 476 -14.48 15.32 -1.20
N VAL A 477 -13.96 15.60 0.00
CA VAL A 477 -14.61 15.27 1.28
C VAL A 477 -15.94 16.04 1.41
N TYR A 478 -15.94 17.35 1.16
CA TYR A 478 -17.17 18.16 1.24
C TYR A 478 -18.22 17.75 0.22
N LEU A 479 -17.80 17.39 -1.00
CA LEU A 479 -18.70 16.84 -2.02
C LEU A 479 -19.41 15.58 -1.52
N LYS A 480 -18.67 14.63 -0.92
CA LYS A 480 -19.27 13.42 -0.33
C LYS A 480 -20.15 13.69 0.89
N LYS A 481 -19.90 14.77 1.63
CA LYS A 481 -20.76 15.25 2.72
C LYS A 481 -21.98 16.06 2.24
N GLN A 482 -22.20 16.17 0.92
CA GLN A 482 -23.28 16.96 0.32
C GLN A 482 -23.22 18.45 0.68
N MET A 483 -21.99 18.99 0.75
CA MET A 483 -21.71 20.40 1.03
C MET A 483 -21.11 21.05 -0.23
N PRO A 484 -21.94 21.35 -1.27
CA PRO A 484 -21.46 21.71 -2.61
C PRO A 484 -20.76 23.07 -2.67
N LYS A 485 -21.09 24.00 -1.76
CA LYS A 485 -20.43 25.32 -1.70
C LYS A 485 -18.99 25.18 -1.21
N GLU A 486 -18.80 24.49 -0.09
CA GLU A 486 -17.49 24.20 0.48
C GLU A 486 -16.65 23.36 -0.49
N ALA A 487 -17.26 22.39 -1.18
CA ALA A 487 -16.59 21.62 -2.22
C ALA A 487 -16.05 22.53 -3.34
N HIS A 488 -16.91 23.41 -3.87
CA HIS A 488 -16.57 24.36 -4.92
C HIS A 488 -15.39 25.27 -4.53
N ASP A 489 -15.47 25.92 -3.36
CA ASP A 489 -14.45 26.86 -2.90
C ASP A 489 -13.07 26.20 -2.75
N ASN A 490 -13.04 24.95 -2.29
CA ASN A 490 -11.81 24.19 -2.13
C ASN A 490 -11.23 23.70 -3.46
N PHE A 491 -12.06 23.28 -4.43
CA PHE A 491 -11.57 22.98 -5.78
C PHE A 491 -11.00 24.20 -6.49
N GLU A 492 -11.66 25.36 -6.38
CA GLU A 492 -11.10 26.62 -6.90
C GLU A 492 -9.76 26.96 -6.24
N ARG A 493 -9.66 26.78 -4.93
CA ARG A 493 -8.41 27.06 -4.20
C ARG A 493 -7.29 26.14 -4.66
N ALA A 494 -7.57 24.85 -4.84
CA ALA A 494 -6.62 23.89 -5.40
C ALA A 494 -6.11 24.34 -6.78
N LEU A 495 -7.02 24.73 -7.69
CA LEU A 495 -6.67 25.21 -9.03
C LEU A 495 -5.83 26.50 -9.02
N LYS A 496 -6.15 27.44 -8.12
CA LYS A 496 -5.37 28.69 -7.94
C LYS A 496 -3.93 28.39 -7.50
N LEU A 497 -3.73 27.37 -6.67
CA LEU A 497 -2.42 26.94 -6.17
C LEU A 497 -1.66 26.04 -7.15
N ARG A 498 -2.29 25.63 -8.26
CA ARG A 498 -1.73 24.78 -9.33
C ARG A 498 -1.24 23.42 -8.81
N PRO A 499 -2.10 22.39 -8.81
CA PRO A 499 -1.72 21.05 -8.37
C PRO A 499 -0.52 20.53 -9.14
N SER A 500 0.39 19.87 -8.44
CA SER A 500 1.60 19.26 -8.98
C SER A 500 1.35 17.84 -9.50
N HIS A 501 0.38 17.13 -8.92
CA HIS A 501 -0.01 15.80 -9.37
C HIS A 501 -0.78 15.87 -10.70
N PRO A 502 -0.39 15.11 -11.74
CA PRO A 502 -0.97 15.21 -13.09
C PRO A 502 -2.49 15.08 -13.14
N ASP A 503 -3.07 14.19 -12.31
CA ASP A 503 -4.51 13.92 -12.33
C ASP A 503 -5.35 14.92 -11.52
N THR A 504 -4.75 15.55 -10.49
CA THR A 504 -5.50 16.41 -9.57
C THR A 504 -6.03 17.66 -10.26
N TRP A 505 -5.26 18.22 -11.19
CA TRP A 505 -5.66 19.41 -11.91
C TRP A 505 -6.89 19.19 -12.82
N PRO A 506 -6.90 18.22 -13.76
CA PRO A 506 -8.09 17.94 -14.55
C PRO A 506 -9.26 17.41 -13.70
N ASP A 507 -9.01 16.65 -12.63
CA ASP A 507 -10.08 16.19 -11.72
C ASP A 507 -10.78 17.34 -11.00
N ALA A 508 -10.03 18.37 -10.55
CA ALA A 508 -10.61 19.55 -9.90
C ALA A 508 -11.54 20.31 -10.87
N TRP A 509 -11.11 20.50 -12.12
CA TRP A 509 -11.94 21.10 -13.17
C TRP A 509 -13.19 20.25 -13.47
N ASN A 510 -13.03 18.93 -13.56
CA ASN A 510 -14.15 18.01 -13.75
C ASN A 510 -15.18 18.14 -12.62
N ASN A 511 -14.73 18.17 -11.37
CA ASN A 511 -15.62 18.28 -10.21
C ASN A 511 -16.33 19.65 -10.16
N LEU A 512 -15.66 20.74 -10.51
CA LEU A 512 -16.31 22.05 -10.67
C LEU A 512 -17.36 22.03 -11.79
N GLY A 513 -17.07 21.36 -12.90
CA GLY A 513 -18.03 21.17 -13.99
C GLY A 513 -19.27 20.40 -13.54
N MET A 514 -19.09 19.32 -12.77
CA MET A 514 -20.20 18.55 -12.19
C MET A 514 -21.03 19.37 -11.20
N LEU A 515 -20.38 20.16 -10.32
CA LEU A 515 -21.07 21.05 -9.39
C LEU A 515 -21.89 22.13 -10.11
N ALA A 516 -21.39 22.68 -11.23
CA ALA A 516 -22.16 23.60 -12.07
C ALA A 516 -23.34 22.89 -12.75
N ALA A 517 -23.12 21.68 -13.25
CA ALA A 517 -24.16 20.86 -13.89
C ALA A 517 -25.29 20.48 -12.90
N GLU A 518 -24.99 20.23 -11.64
CA GLU A 518 -25.98 19.96 -10.59
C GLU A 518 -26.80 21.20 -10.22
N LYS A 519 -26.21 22.40 -10.32
CA LYS A 519 -26.91 23.69 -10.15
C LYS A 519 -27.78 24.07 -11.35
N GLY A 520 -27.69 23.32 -12.46
CA GLY A 520 -28.40 23.61 -13.71
C GLY A 520 -27.69 24.64 -14.62
N ASP A 521 -26.44 24.98 -14.31
CA ASP A 521 -25.62 25.87 -15.15
C ASP A 521 -24.82 25.05 -16.16
N ASP A 522 -25.48 24.65 -17.25
CA ASP A 522 -24.91 23.80 -18.30
C ASP A 522 -23.72 24.46 -19.01
N GLU A 523 -23.72 25.78 -19.18
CA GLU A 523 -22.66 26.48 -19.90
C GLU A 523 -21.37 26.58 -19.06
N GLU A 524 -21.47 26.90 -17.77
CA GLU A 524 -20.31 26.88 -16.88
C GLU A 524 -19.79 25.44 -16.68
N ALA A 525 -20.69 24.44 -16.65
CA ALA A 525 -20.30 23.04 -16.63
C ALA A 525 -19.48 22.66 -17.88
N ILE A 526 -19.96 22.99 -19.08
CA ILE A 526 -19.26 22.74 -20.35
C ILE A 526 -17.89 23.41 -20.35
N LYS A 527 -17.81 24.66 -19.89
CA LYS A 527 -16.54 25.41 -19.81
C LYS A 527 -15.53 24.69 -18.90
N ASN A 528 -15.92 24.35 -17.67
CA ASN A 528 -15.03 23.66 -16.72
C ASN A 528 -14.62 22.25 -17.20
N LEU A 529 -15.53 21.51 -17.83
CA LEU A 529 -15.20 20.19 -18.39
C LEU A 529 -14.24 20.29 -19.58
N LYS A 530 -14.36 21.33 -20.41
CA LYS A 530 -13.38 21.63 -21.47
C LYS A 530 -12.02 22.00 -20.91
N GLU A 531 -11.95 22.71 -19.78
CA GLU A 531 -10.69 22.96 -19.07
C GLU A 531 -10.03 21.63 -18.66
N ALA A 532 -10.79 20.71 -18.05
CA ALA A 532 -10.28 19.39 -17.67
C ALA A 532 -9.69 18.63 -18.87
N ILE A 533 -10.41 18.59 -19.99
CA ILE A 533 -9.98 17.92 -21.22
C ILE A 533 -8.77 18.61 -21.85
N ARG A 534 -8.63 19.93 -21.72
CA ARG A 534 -7.43 20.61 -22.22
C ARG A 534 -6.19 20.23 -21.44
N GLN A 535 -6.31 20.06 -20.13
CA GLN A 535 -5.19 19.60 -19.30
C GLN A 535 -4.88 18.12 -19.52
N SER A 536 -5.92 17.30 -19.72
CA SER A 536 -5.78 15.87 -20.01
C SER A 536 -6.76 15.46 -21.13
N PRO A 537 -6.30 15.42 -22.40
CA PRO A 537 -7.17 15.11 -23.55
C PRO A 537 -7.83 13.73 -23.53
N HIS A 538 -7.29 12.81 -22.73
CA HIS A 538 -7.77 11.44 -22.57
C HIS A 538 -8.48 11.23 -21.22
N HIS A 539 -8.90 12.30 -20.55
CA HIS A 539 -9.65 12.21 -19.29
C HIS A 539 -11.07 11.66 -19.51
N VAL A 540 -11.21 10.34 -19.40
CA VAL A 540 -12.44 9.59 -19.72
C VAL A 540 -13.65 10.12 -18.95
N ILE A 541 -13.52 10.39 -17.65
CA ILE A 541 -14.62 10.85 -16.80
C ILE A 541 -15.09 12.25 -17.22
N ALA A 542 -14.16 13.17 -17.51
CA ALA A 542 -14.50 14.51 -17.98
C ALA A 542 -15.17 14.49 -19.36
N LEU A 543 -14.72 13.61 -20.26
CA LEU A 543 -15.33 13.40 -21.58
C LEU A 543 -16.76 12.84 -21.48
N GLN A 544 -16.99 11.87 -20.58
CA GLN A 544 -18.32 11.33 -20.28
C GLN A 544 -19.25 12.41 -19.73
N ASN A 545 -18.78 13.16 -18.72
CA ASN A 545 -19.55 14.23 -18.10
C ASN A 545 -19.87 15.33 -19.12
N LEU A 546 -18.93 15.70 -19.97
CA LEU A 546 -19.15 16.68 -21.04
C LEU A 546 -20.20 16.17 -22.04
N GLY A 547 -20.10 14.91 -22.45
CA GLY A 547 -21.08 14.28 -23.32
C GLY A 547 -22.49 14.27 -22.72
N ASN A 548 -22.60 13.96 -21.43
CA ASN A 548 -23.87 13.96 -20.70
C ASN A 548 -24.47 15.37 -20.54
N VAL A 549 -23.65 16.40 -20.27
CA VAL A 549 -24.11 17.79 -20.21
C VAL A 549 -24.57 18.26 -21.59
N TYR A 550 -23.83 17.99 -22.66
CA TYR A 550 -24.27 18.30 -24.02
C TYR A 550 -25.57 17.59 -24.40
N ARG A 551 -25.73 16.32 -24.00
CA ARG A 551 -26.95 15.54 -24.20
C ARG A 551 -28.14 16.20 -23.51
N ARG A 552 -27.98 16.66 -22.25
CA ARG A 552 -29.01 17.40 -21.53
C ARG A 552 -29.39 18.71 -22.23
N ALA A 553 -28.39 19.43 -22.74
CA ALA A 553 -28.56 20.63 -23.54
C ALA A 553 -29.06 20.37 -24.98
N ARG A 554 -29.35 19.11 -25.36
CA ARG A 554 -29.75 18.67 -26.71
C ARG A 554 -28.74 19.01 -27.82
N ARG A 555 -27.47 19.16 -27.46
CA ARG A 555 -26.32 19.39 -28.35
C ARG A 555 -25.74 18.06 -28.80
N TRP A 556 -26.51 17.36 -29.64
CA TRP A 556 -26.29 15.94 -29.89
C TRP A 556 -24.97 15.60 -30.58
N ALA A 557 -24.55 16.42 -31.54
CA ALA A 557 -23.31 16.21 -32.28
C ALA A 557 -22.09 16.34 -31.35
N GLU A 558 -22.07 17.35 -30.48
CA GLU A 558 -21.01 17.50 -29.49
C GLU A 558 -21.05 16.42 -28.41
N ALA A 559 -22.24 15.98 -28.00
CA ALA A 559 -22.39 14.86 -27.07
C ALA A 559 -21.77 13.58 -27.64
N GLN A 560 -22.11 13.24 -28.89
CA GLN A 560 -21.54 12.07 -29.58
C GLN A 560 -20.02 12.20 -29.70
N ALA A 561 -19.51 13.35 -30.14
CA ALA A 561 -18.06 13.54 -30.32
C ALA A 561 -17.27 13.39 -29.02
N ALA A 562 -17.76 13.94 -27.91
CA ALA A 562 -17.11 13.82 -26.60
C ALA A 562 -17.09 12.36 -26.10
N LEU A 563 -18.19 11.62 -26.29
CA LEU A 563 -18.27 10.23 -25.85
C LEU A 563 -17.47 9.28 -26.77
N GLU A 564 -17.39 9.56 -28.06
CA GLU A 564 -16.49 8.84 -28.97
C GLU A 564 -15.01 9.08 -28.62
N MET A 565 -14.65 10.28 -28.15
CA MET A 565 -13.33 10.53 -27.57
C MET A 565 -13.10 9.71 -26.30
N ALA A 566 -14.11 9.61 -25.42
CA ALA A 566 -14.02 8.76 -24.22
C ALA A 566 -13.74 7.29 -24.60
N LEU A 567 -14.45 6.76 -25.59
CA LEU A 567 -14.23 5.39 -26.09
C LEU A 567 -12.92 5.20 -26.86
N ARG A 568 -12.33 6.26 -27.43
CA ARG A 568 -10.96 6.18 -27.97
C ARG A 568 -9.92 6.08 -26.85
N ALA A 569 -10.15 6.76 -25.73
CA ALA A 569 -9.27 6.71 -24.57
C ALA A 569 -9.42 5.41 -23.77
N ASP A 570 -10.66 4.90 -23.62
CA ASP A 570 -10.96 3.61 -23.02
C ASP A 570 -12.06 2.87 -23.83
N PRO A 571 -11.68 1.98 -24.76
CA PRO A 571 -12.63 1.25 -25.60
C PRO A 571 -13.60 0.32 -24.85
N ASP A 572 -13.24 -0.09 -23.63
CA ASP A 572 -14.00 -1.04 -22.82
C ASP A 572 -14.74 -0.34 -21.67
N ASP A 573 -14.91 0.99 -21.74
CA ASP A 573 -15.68 1.73 -20.77
C ASP A 573 -17.20 1.56 -20.99
N ALA A 574 -17.85 0.90 -20.03
CA ALA A 574 -19.29 0.61 -20.07
C ALA A 574 -20.16 1.88 -19.94
N GLU A 575 -19.68 2.92 -19.26
CA GLU A 575 -20.42 4.15 -18.98
C GLU A 575 -20.54 5.03 -20.24
N ALA A 576 -19.45 5.19 -20.98
CA ALA A 576 -19.40 5.92 -22.24
C ALA A 576 -20.25 5.23 -23.31
N ASN A 577 -20.23 3.89 -23.37
CA ASN A 577 -21.14 3.11 -24.21
C ASN A 577 -22.61 3.38 -23.83
N TYR A 578 -22.95 3.30 -22.54
CA TYR A 578 -24.30 3.61 -22.07
C TYR A 578 -24.73 5.05 -22.41
N SER A 579 -23.88 6.04 -22.17
CA SER A 579 -24.14 7.45 -22.50
C SER A 579 -24.36 7.67 -24.00
N LEU A 580 -23.61 6.99 -24.89
CA LEU A 580 -23.87 7.02 -26.34
C LEU A 580 -25.21 6.39 -26.69
N GLY A 581 -25.53 5.26 -26.06
CA GLY A 581 -26.84 4.62 -26.18
C GLY A 581 -27.97 5.58 -25.83
N MET A 582 -27.81 6.36 -24.74
CA MET A 582 -28.75 7.39 -24.34
C MET A 582 -28.85 8.54 -25.35
N VAL A 583 -27.73 9.01 -25.92
CA VAL A 583 -27.76 10.02 -27.01
C VAL A 583 -28.59 9.51 -28.18
N PHE A 584 -28.31 8.30 -28.69
CA PHE A 584 -29.04 7.74 -29.83
C PHE A 584 -30.50 7.43 -29.52
N ALA A 585 -30.80 6.98 -28.30
CA ALA A 585 -32.17 6.72 -27.87
C ALA A 585 -33.01 8.00 -27.91
N GLN A 586 -32.44 9.15 -27.47
CA GLN A 586 -33.10 10.45 -27.47
C GLN A 586 -33.18 11.11 -28.87
N GLN A 587 -32.33 10.69 -29.81
CA GLN A 587 -32.42 11.03 -31.23
C GLN A 587 -33.32 10.07 -32.03
N ASP A 588 -34.02 9.14 -31.37
CA ASP A 588 -34.81 8.07 -31.99
C ASP A 588 -34.02 7.14 -32.95
N SER A 589 -32.69 7.17 -32.88
CA SER A 589 -31.77 6.29 -33.61
C SER A 589 -31.67 4.91 -32.94
N THR A 590 -32.76 4.15 -33.05
CA THR A 590 -33.00 2.96 -32.21
C THR A 590 -31.99 1.83 -32.40
N GLU A 591 -31.59 1.51 -33.63
CA GLU A 591 -30.57 0.46 -33.88
C GLU A 591 -29.22 0.78 -33.23
N ARG A 592 -28.77 2.03 -33.33
CA ARG A 592 -27.52 2.46 -32.67
C ARG A 592 -27.65 2.42 -31.15
N ALA A 593 -28.80 2.84 -30.61
CA ALA A 593 -29.06 2.77 -29.18
C ALA A 593 -28.97 1.32 -28.66
N TYR A 594 -29.52 0.34 -29.38
CA TYR A 594 -29.37 -1.08 -29.07
C TYR A 594 -27.90 -1.50 -29.01
N THR A 595 -27.14 -1.22 -30.07
CA THR A 595 -25.72 -1.62 -30.15
C THR A 595 -24.93 -1.13 -28.94
N TYR A 596 -25.10 0.14 -28.57
CA TYR A 596 -24.34 0.74 -27.47
C TYR A 596 -24.82 0.28 -26.09
N PHE A 597 -26.13 0.08 -25.88
CA PHE A 597 -26.63 -0.52 -24.64
C PHE A 597 -26.19 -1.98 -24.47
N GLU A 598 -26.24 -2.79 -25.53
CA GLU A 598 -25.75 -4.17 -25.50
C GLU A 598 -24.25 -4.21 -25.20
N ARG A 599 -23.45 -3.33 -25.83
CA ARG A 599 -22.02 -3.24 -25.53
C ARG A 599 -21.75 -2.86 -24.07
N ALA A 600 -22.48 -1.87 -23.53
CA ALA A 600 -22.39 -1.51 -22.13
C ALA A 600 -22.70 -2.70 -21.20
N LEU A 601 -23.72 -3.51 -21.54
CA LEU A 601 -24.11 -4.69 -20.77
C LEU A 601 -23.20 -5.91 -20.97
N GLN A 602 -22.49 -6.01 -22.10
CA GLN A 602 -21.42 -7.00 -22.27
C GLN A 602 -20.23 -6.67 -21.35
N LEU A 603 -19.87 -5.39 -21.25
CA LEU A 603 -18.77 -4.90 -20.42
C LEU A 603 -19.12 -4.88 -18.92
N ARG A 604 -20.35 -4.50 -18.58
CA ARG A 604 -20.89 -4.47 -17.22
C ARG A 604 -22.29 -5.14 -17.18
N PRO A 605 -22.35 -6.47 -17.01
CA PRO A 605 -23.62 -7.20 -16.99
C PRO A 605 -24.58 -6.83 -15.85
N ASP A 606 -24.05 -6.25 -14.77
CA ASP A 606 -24.75 -5.78 -13.57
C ASP A 606 -24.98 -4.26 -13.58
N TYR A 607 -25.35 -3.70 -14.74
CA TYR A 607 -25.63 -2.27 -14.91
C TYR A 607 -27.15 -1.97 -14.99
N PRO A 608 -27.81 -1.59 -13.87
CA PRO A 608 -29.27 -1.49 -13.82
C PRO A 608 -29.87 -0.40 -14.71
N GLU A 609 -29.22 0.75 -14.84
CA GLU A 609 -29.69 1.85 -15.70
C GLU A 609 -29.69 1.44 -17.18
N ALA A 610 -28.64 0.76 -17.63
CA ALA A 610 -28.54 0.22 -18.99
C ALA A 610 -29.58 -0.87 -19.24
N LEU A 611 -29.79 -1.80 -18.29
CA LEU A 611 -30.84 -2.82 -18.39
C LEU A 611 -32.23 -2.19 -18.48
N ASN A 612 -32.56 -1.26 -17.59
CA ASN A 612 -33.86 -0.61 -17.59
C ASN A 612 -34.11 0.17 -18.89
N ASN A 613 -33.14 0.94 -19.37
CA ASN A 613 -33.31 1.73 -20.58
C ASN A 613 -33.34 0.87 -21.85
N LEU A 614 -32.63 -0.25 -21.87
CA LEU A 614 -32.77 -1.26 -22.92
C LEU A 614 -34.17 -1.90 -22.90
N GLY A 615 -34.70 -2.23 -21.72
CA GLY A 615 -36.07 -2.72 -21.57
C GLY A 615 -37.12 -1.72 -22.08
N VAL A 616 -36.96 -0.43 -21.75
CA VAL A 616 -37.81 0.65 -22.28
C VAL A 616 -37.69 0.77 -23.80
N LEU A 617 -36.48 0.61 -24.35
CA LEU A 617 -36.25 0.64 -25.79
C LEU A 617 -36.96 -0.53 -26.51
N TYR A 618 -36.93 -1.74 -25.93
CA TYR A 618 -37.68 -2.89 -26.42
C TYR A 618 -39.19 -2.64 -26.48
N LEU A 619 -39.75 -1.99 -25.47
CA LEU A 619 -41.16 -1.60 -25.50
C LEU A 619 -41.46 -0.60 -26.62
N ARG A 620 -40.60 0.40 -26.83
CA ARG A 620 -40.74 1.38 -27.91
C ARG A 620 -40.74 0.71 -29.29
N THR A 621 -39.98 -0.38 -29.47
CA THR A 621 -39.94 -1.16 -30.71
C THR A 621 -40.89 -2.36 -30.74
N ARG A 622 -41.90 -2.40 -29.86
CA ARG A 622 -42.92 -3.47 -29.81
C ARG A 622 -42.35 -4.88 -29.59
N ARG A 623 -41.33 -4.99 -28.73
CA ARG A 623 -40.69 -6.25 -28.30
C ARG A 623 -40.91 -6.51 -26.79
N PRO A 624 -42.16 -6.75 -26.35
CA PRO A 624 -42.47 -6.80 -24.91
C PRO A 624 -41.88 -8.02 -24.18
N ALA A 625 -41.66 -9.14 -24.87
CA ALA A 625 -41.04 -10.33 -24.27
C ALA A 625 -39.58 -10.05 -23.85
N ASP A 626 -38.79 -9.43 -24.73
CA ASP A 626 -37.42 -9.04 -24.44
C ASP A 626 -37.34 -7.98 -23.32
N ALA A 627 -38.31 -7.05 -23.30
CA ALA A 627 -38.43 -6.05 -22.24
C ALA A 627 -38.64 -6.69 -20.87
N ILE A 628 -39.56 -7.66 -20.77
CA ILE A 628 -39.84 -8.41 -19.53
C ILE A 628 -38.57 -9.09 -19.03
N GLU A 629 -37.88 -9.86 -19.90
CA GLU A 629 -36.65 -10.55 -19.52
C GLU A 629 -35.58 -9.58 -19.01
N THR A 630 -35.45 -8.42 -19.68
CA THR A 630 -34.46 -7.41 -19.33
C THR A 630 -34.79 -6.74 -17.99
N PHE A 631 -36.05 -6.40 -17.72
CA PHE A 631 -36.46 -5.85 -16.42
C PHE A 631 -36.34 -6.88 -15.29
N GLU A 632 -36.69 -8.14 -15.53
CA GLU A 632 -36.49 -9.21 -14.55
C GLU A 632 -35.01 -9.40 -14.22
N LYS A 633 -34.13 -9.34 -15.24
CA LYS A 633 -32.68 -9.35 -15.02
C LYS A 633 -32.24 -8.16 -14.18
N CYS A 634 -32.74 -6.95 -14.46
CA CYS A 634 -32.46 -5.76 -13.67
C CYS A 634 -32.82 -5.95 -12.20
N ASN A 635 -34.05 -6.41 -11.92
CA ASN A 635 -34.53 -6.68 -10.56
C ASN A 635 -33.70 -7.76 -9.83
N ARG A 636 -33.13 -8.73 -10.56
CA ARG A 636 -32.22 -9.74 -9.97
C ARG A 636 -30.84 -9.17 -9.62
N VAL A 637 -30.26 -8.32 -10.47
CA VAL A 637 -28.90 -7.80 -10.26
C VAL A 637 -28.87 -6.57 -9.36
N ALA A 638 -29.95 -5.79 -9.33
CA ALA A 638 -30.10 -4.60 -8.51
C ALA A 638 -31.51 -4.54 -7.88
N PRO A 639 -31.74 -5.28 -6.78
CA PRO A 639 -33.06 -5.34 -6.14
C PRO A 639 -33.62 -3.98 -5.68
N GLY A 640 -32.76 -3.02 -5.34
CA GLY A 640 -33.17 -1.66 -4.95
C GLY A 640 -33.30 -0.65 -6.11
N PHE A 641 -33.35 -1.12 -7.37
CA PHE A 641 -33.57 -0.24 -8.52
C PHE A 641 -35.05 -0.19 -8.91
N ASP A 642 -35.79 0.70 -8.26
CA ASP A 642 -37.26 0.74 -8.29
C ASP A 642 -37.88 0.87 -9.69
N GLN A 643 -37.21 1.59 -10.59
CA GLN A 643 -37.75 1.91 -11.91
C GLN A 643 -38.00 0.66 -12.77
N ALA A 644 -37.17 -0.37 -12.62
CA ALA A 644 -37.34 -1.63 -13.35
C ALA A 644 -38.57 -2.42 -12.86
N TYR A 645 -38.88 -2.40 -11.57
CA TYR A 645 -40.11 -2.98 -11.01
C TYR A 645 -41.35 -2.26 -11.55
N LEU A 646 -41.34 -0.93 -11.53
CA LEU A 646 -42.45 -0.12 -12.03
C LEU A 646 -42.69 -0.33 -13.53
N ASN A 647 -41.63 -0.40 -14.32
CA ASN A 647 -41.74 -0.65 -15.76
C ASN A 647 -42.24 -2.07 -16.04
N LEU A 648 -41.72 -3.08 -15.33
CA LEU A 648 -42.18 -4.46 -15.47
C LEU A 648 -43.67 -4.62 -15.11
N ALA A 649 -44.11 -4.02 -14.01
CA ALA A 649 -45.51 -4.04 -13.60
C ALA A 649 -46.43 -3.40 -14.65
N LYS A 650 -46.01 -2.26 -15.24
CA LYS A 650 -46.74 -1.60 -16.34
C LYS A 650 -46.86 -2.50 -17.57
N VAL A 651 -45.81 -3.24 -17.93
CA VAL A 651 -45.84 -4.17 -19.07
C VAL A 651 -46.81 -5.31 -18.84
N TYR A 652 -46.76 -5.95 -17.66
CA TYR A 652 -47.71 -7.02 -17.31
C TYR A 652 -49.16 -6.52 -17.29
N ALA A 653 -49.40 -5.34 -16.72
CA ALA A 653 -50.72 -4.72 -16.71
C ALA A 653 -51.24 -4.48 -18.15
N ALA A 654 -50.39 -3.96 -19.04
CA ALA A 654 -50.74 -3.73 -20.45
C ALA A 654 -51.01 -5.04 -21.23
N GLN A 655 -50.47 -6.18 -20.78
CA GLN A 655 -50.73 -7.50 -21.34
C GLN A 655 -51.94 -8.22 -20.72
N GLY A 656 -52.63 -7.61 -19.74
CA GLY A 656 -53.72 -8.23 -18.99
C GLY A 656 -53.27 -9.24 -17.93
N GLU A 657 -51.96 -9.32 -17.65
CA GLU A 657 -51.39 -10.20 -16.64
C GLU A 657 -51.41 -9.54 -15.23
N THR A 658 -52.61 -9.17 -14.76
CA THR A 658 -52.82 -8.36 -13.54
C THR A 658 -52.17 -8.96 -12.29
N GLU A 659 -52.25 -10.28 -12.11
CA GLU A 659 -51.67 -10.95 -10.93
C GLU A 659 -50.14 -10.87 -10.91
N LYS A 660 -49.48 -10.97 -12.08
CA LYS A 660 -48.02 -10.80 -12.17
C LYS A 660 -47.63 -9.35 -11.90
N ALA A 661 -48.38 -8.38 -12.41
CA ALA A 661 -48.16 -6.96 -12.13
C ALA A 661 -48.24 -6.67 -10.61
N ARG A 662 -49.27 -7.19 -9.93
CA ARG A 662 -49.41 -7.06 -8.46
C ARG A 662 -48.24 -7.71 -7.72
N ALA A 663 -47.85 -8.93 -8.08
CA ALA A 663 -46.72 -9.62 -7.45
C ALA A 663 -45.40 -8.85 -7.58
N VAL A 664 -45.15 -8.18 -8.72
CA VAL A 664 -43.95 -7.35 -8.89
C VAL A 664 -43.99 -6.10 -8.00
N LEU A 665 -45.14 -5.41 -7.92
CA LEU A 665 -45.30 -4.23 -7.07
C LEU A 665 -45.19 -4.57 -5.58
N HIS A 666 -45.73 -5.71 -5.14
CA HIS A 666 -45.56 -6.17 -3.77
C HIS A 666 -44.09 -6.43 -3.42
N ARG A 667 -43.31 -7.04 -4.32
CA ARG A 667 -41.86 -7.23 -4.11
C ARG A 667 -41.10 -5.90 -3.97
N LEU A 668 -41.51 -4.87 -4.69
CA LEU A 668 -40.94 -3.52 -4.51
C LEU A 668 -41.31 -2.96 -3.13
N LEU A 669 -42.57 -3.09 -2.71
CA LEU A 669 -43.05 -2.62 -1.40
C LEU A 669 -42.48 -3.41 -0.21
N GLU A 670 -42.10 -4.66 -0.38
CA GLU A 670 -41.36 -5.42 0.64
C GLU A 670 -39.99 -4.78 0.94
N GLN A 671 -39.36 -4.17 -0.07
CA GLN A 671 -38.07 -3.48 0.09
C GLN A 671 -38.25 -2.01 0.47
N HIS A 672 -39.28 -1.37 -0.07
CA HIS A 672 -39.59 0.04 0.12
C HIS A 672 -41.08 0.23 0.45
N PRO A 673 -41.50 -0.01 1.72
CA PRO A 673 -42.91 -0.01 2.12
C PRO A 673 -43.67 1.29 1.79
N ASP A 674 -42.96 2.42 1.82
CA ASP A 674 -43.51 3.76 1.59
C ASP A 674 -43.38 4.25 0.13
N HIS A 675 -43.09 3.36 -0.83
CA HIS A 675 -42.87 3.75 -2.22
C HIS A 675 -44.19 4.21 -2.91
N ALA A 676 -44.43 5.53 -2.91
CA ALA A 676 -45.69 6.15 -3.33
C ALA A 676 -46.20 5.73 -4.72
N GLN A 677 -45.31 5.65 -5.73
CA GLN A 677 -45.73 5.27 -7.09
C GLN A 677 -46.18 3.81 -7.17
N ALA A 678 -45.61 2.93 -6.33
CA ALA A 678 -45.93 1.51 -6.34
C ALA A 678 -47.29 1.27 -5.67
N GLN A 679 -47.56 1.95 -4.55
CA GLN A 679 -48.87 1.93 -3.89
C GLN A 679 -49.97 2.46 -4.82
N LYS A 680 -49.71 3.57 -5.55
CA LYS A 680 -50.64 4.11 -6.54
C LYS A 680 -50.92 3.13 -7.67
N ALA A 681 -49.87 2.55 -8.27
CA ALA A 681 -50.02 1.57 -9.35
C ALA A 681 -50.79 0.32 -8.87
N LEU A 682 -50.60 -0.12 -7.63
CA LEU A 682 -51.31 -1.26 -7.06
C LEU A 682 -52.81 -0.96 -6.88
N ALA A 683 -53.16 0.25 -6.42
CA ALA A 683 -54.54 0.69 -6.28
C ALA A 683 -55.26 0.81 -7.63
N GLU A 684 -54.55 1.23 -8.68
CA GLU A 684 -55.08 1.32 -10.05
C GLU A 684 -55.36 -0.06 -10.66
N LEU A 685 -54.60 -1.10 -10.29
CA LEU A 685 -54.85 -2.50 -10.68
C LEU A 685 -56.00 -3.16 -9.89
N GLY A 686 -56.53 -2.50 -8.85
CA GLY A 686 -57.61 -2.98 -7.99
C GLY A 686 -59.02 -2.55 -8.41
N ARG A 687 -59.12 -1.67 -9.41
CA ARG A 687 -60.36 -1.21 -10.05
C ARG A 687 -60.54 -1.96 -11.36
#